data_AF-A0AAD8RFU4-F1
#
_entry.id   AF-A0AAD8RFU4-F1
#
_cell.length_a   1.000
_cell.length_b   1.000
_cell.length_c   1.000
_cell.angle_alpha   90.00
_cell.angle_beta   90.00
_cell.angle_gamma   90.00
#
_symmetry.space_group_name_H-M   'P 1'
#
loop_
_entity.id
_entity.type
_entity.pdbx_description
1 polymer ?
#
loop_
_entity_poly.entity_id
_entity_poly.type
_entity_poly.pdbx_seq_one_letter_code
_entity_poly.pdbx_strand_id
1 'polypeptide(L)'
;MNQLGAPSQWRRHLCLALALFLCLWGRCCGAEDAQLAMLPPRGWNSYDSFSWTIDEAAFLHNAQIMADKMLPHGYQYAVIDFLWYRKNVNGSSTNSYGFDNIDQWGRPFPDPDRFPSSKGGKGFKQIADKVHAMGLKFGIHLMNGINTQAVNTSTPILDIGTGNAYVEDGRQWTASDIGLTHRTCAWMSKGFMSVNTDMGAGRAFLRSLYRQYAEWGVDFVKVDCIFGTDYSPKEIVAVSEVLKELERPVVLSISPGTKVTPSLAENITRHVDMYRITGDDWDSWKDVLPHFDVARSFADAKKIGATGLQGRSWPDLDMLPFGRLTNAGVREGPHRSTNLTFDEQRTQMLLWSMAKSPLMYGGDLRHLDDDTFNLITHPTLLKINHHSKNNKKFNYIQSERTSKSDEQFSGSNSVDQTNNDGLVIGLSTCSDESARGWHSSSEDHICRSYKTKNGNASFCISKAKLLPTSDGITLRNEENQAKFRLAGIDNDAGCLDASVSPWQASSASRTPMFSTCEGHAKQVWELTEKGHLVSSYSGLCATVESNKEGERKTSGAQAWIATGNKGEIYVAFFNIDTVSRKIAVRVADLEKSVGIKLTRKHLCSCTEVWSGKSRSLLKGDISAVVSSHGSMLFEIQC
;
A
#
# COMPACT_ATOMS: atom_id res chain seq x y z
N MET A 1 32.47 26.90 81.23
CA MET A 1 33.69 26.39 80.57
C MET A 1 33.33 25.97 79.16
N ASN A 2 34.06 26.55 78.21
CA ASN A 2 34.29 26.17 76.81
C ASN A 2 33.17 26.25 75.76
N GLN A 3 33.56 26.98 74.72
CA GLN A 3 32.90 27.39 73.49
C GLN A 3 32.57 26.22 72.55
N LEU A 4 31.66 26.50 71.61
CA LEU A 4 31.74 26.30 70.14
C LEU A 4 30.28 26.17 69.67
N GLY A 5 29.69 27.12 68.94
CA GLY A 5 30.10 27.59 67.62
C GLY A 5 28.92 27.32 66.69
N ALA A 6 28.17 28.36 66.34
CA ALA A 6 26.98 28.28 65.49
C ALA A 6 27.29 27.59 64.14
N PRO A 7 26.41 26.73 63.60
CA PRO A 7 26.63 26.19 62.26
C PRO A 7 26.40 27.27 61.22
N SER A 8 27.45 27.46 60.43
CA SER A 8 27.66 28.48 59.42
C SER A 8 26.59 28.54 58.32
N GLN A 9 26.30 29.75 57.86
CA GLN A 9 25.45 30.08 56.69
C GLN A 9 25.80 29.28 55.42
N TRP A 10 26.99 28.70 55.36
CA TRP A 10 27.47 27.87 54.26
C TRP A 10 26.67 26.58 54.04
N ARG A 11 26.09 25.96 55.09
CA ARG A 11 25.26 24.76 54.93
C ARG A 11 23.89 25.06 54.29
N ARG A 12 23.33 26.25 54.52
CA ARG A 12 22.08 26.68 53.86
C ARG A 12 22.32 27.04 52.40
N HIS A 13 23.46 27.67 52.07
CA HIS A 13 23.80 27.97 50.68
C HIS A 13 24.20 26.73 49.87
N LEU A 14 24.79 25.69 50.49
CA LEU A 14 25.11 24.44 49.79
C LEU A 14 23.85 23.60 49.51
N CYS A 15 22.86 23.58 50.41
CA CYS A 15 21.58 22.90 50.19
C CYS A 15 20.69 23.64 49.17
N LEU A 16 20.69 24.98 49.16
CA LEU A 16 19.99 25.77 48.13
C LEU A 16 20.69 25.67 46.77
N ALA A 17 22.02 25.59 46.72
CA ALA A 17 22.76 25.39 45.48
C ALA A 17 22.55 23.98 44.90
N LEU A 18 22.50 22.92 45.73
CA LEU A 18 22.16 21.56 45.26
C LEU A 18 20.70 21.45 44.81
N ALA A 19 19.75 22.13 45.48
CA ALA A 19 18.35 22.14 45.06
C ALA A 19 18.14 22.94 43.76
N LEU A 20 18.87 24.04 43.55
CA LEU A 20 18.86 24.79 42.29
C LEU A 20 19.60 24.05 41.16
N PHE A 21 20.66 23.26 41.44
CA PHE A 21 21.30 22.40 40.44
C PHE A 21 20.41 21.21 40.04
N LEU A 22 19.66 20.63 40.99
CA LEU A 22 18.69 19.56 40.72
C LEU A 22 17.42 20.08 40.02
N CYS A 23 17.02 21.33 40.23
CA CYS A 23 15.91 21.95 39.49
C CYS A 23 16.31 22.49 38.10
N LEU A 24 17.61 22.74 37.84
CA LEU A 24 18.12 23.14 36.52
C LEU A 24 18.47 21.96 35.60
N TRP A 25 18.51 20.72 36.12
CA TRP A 25 18.63 19.49 35.31
C TRP A 25 17.33 18.68 35.23
N GLY A 26 16.27 19.10 35.93
CA GLY A 26 14.97 18.42 35.96
C GLY A 26 13.96 18.84 34.89
N ARG A 27 14.31 19.77 33.98
CA ARG A 27 13.40 20.24 32.92
C ARG A 27 14.16 20.62 31.64
N CYS A 28 14.75 19.62 31.00
CA CYS A 28 15.07 19.72 29.56
C CYS A 28 14.88 18.41 28.78
N CYS A 29 14.39 17.34 29.41
CA CYS A 29 13.70 16.28 28.68
C CYS A 29 12.24 16.68 28.48
N GLY A 30 12.03 17.76 27.73
CA GLY A 30 10.90 17.69 26.81
C GLY A 30 11.25 16.56 25.86
N ALA A 31 10.58 15.43 25.97
CA ALA A 31 10.41 14.60 24.79
C ALA A 31 9.76 15.55 23.77
N GLU A 32 10.55 16.13 22.86
CA GLU A 32 9.99 16.47 21.57
C GLU A 32 9.31 15.17 21.14
N ASP A 33 7.99 15.22 20.97
CA ASP A 33 7.21 14.13 20.38
C ASP A 33 7.94 13.73 19.10
N ALA A 34 8.79 12.72 19.19
CA ALA A 34 9.54 12.20 18.07
C ALA A 34 8.51 11.46 17.23
N GLN A 35 7.81 12.21 16.37
CA GLN A 35 6.78 11.72 15.48
C GLN A 35 7.38 10.55 14.66
N LEU A 36 7.04 9.32 15.06
CA LEU A 36 7.71 8.08 14.65
C LEU A 36 7.70 7.86 13.13
N ALA A 37 6.68 8.40 12.47
CA ALA A 37 6.42 8.21 11.05
C ALA A 37 6.62 9.50 10.24
N MET A 38 7.49 10.43 10.67
CA MET A 38 7.78 11.65 9.89
C MET A 38 8.42 11.42 8.53
N LEU A 39 9.01 10.25 8.35
CA LEU A 39 9.55 9.75 7.10
C LEU A 39 8.91 8.39 6.81
N PRO A 40 8.76 7.98 5.54
CA PRO A 40 8.28 6.65 5.20
C PRO A 40 9.09 5.58 5.94
N PRO A 41 8.45 4.61 6.63
CA PRO A 41 9.16 3.52 7.28
C PRO A 41 10.05 2.74 6.29
N ARG A 42 11.23 2.32 6.78
CA ARG A 42 12.12 1.41 6.04
C ARG A 42 12.49 0.22 6.88
N GLY A 43 12.48 -0.95 6.28
CA GLY A 43 12.66 -2.18 7.02
C GLY A 43 12.82 -3.41 6.16
N TRP A 44 12.69 -4.54 6.83
CA TRP A 44 12.66 -5.86 6.25
C TRP A 44 11.44 -6.61 6.78
N ASN A 45 10.77 -7.35 5.92
CA ASN A 45 9.62 -8.16 6.25
C ASN A 45 9.83 -9.59 5.73
N SER A 46 9.49 -10.59 6.54
CA SER A 46 9.77 -12.00 6.23
C SER A 46 8.83 -12.66 5.21
N TYR A 47 7.75 -12.01 4.77
CA TYR A 47 6.70 -12.64 3.96
C TYR A 47 7.21 -13.19 2.63
N ASP A 48 7.85 -12.37 1.79
CA ASP A 48 8.24 -12.82 0.44
C ASP A 48 9.27 -13.96 0.52
N SER A 49 10.15 -13.94 1.52
CA SER A 49 11.21 -14.93 1.69
C SER A 49 10.78 -16.21 2.39
N PHE A 50 9.96 -16.10 3.43
CA PHE A 50 9.61 -17.21 4.32
C PHE A 50 8.12 -17.53 4.34
N SER A 51 7.29 -16.83 3.56
CA SER A 51 5.84 -17.01 3.56
C SER A 51 5.30 -16.87 4.99
N TRP A 52 4.85 -17.97 5.61
CA TRP A 52 4.40 -18.00 7.00
C TRP A 52 5.29 -18.82 7.94
N THR A 53 6.47 -19.26 7.49
CA THR A 53 7.22 -20.34 8.15
C THR A 53 8.54 -19.92 8.79
N ILE A 54 8.84 -18.63 8.85
CA ILE A 54 10.04 -18.13 9.53
C ILE A 54 10.15 -18.61 10.98
N ASP A 55 11.37 -18.90 11.44
CA ASP A 55 11.70 -19.26 12.81
C ASP A 55 12.59 -18.19 13.48
N GLU A 56 12.78 -18.30 14.80
CA GLU A 56 13.58 -17.34 15.59
C GLU A 56 15.02 -17.23 15.08
N ALA A 57 15.65 -18.34 14.70
CA ALA A 57 17.05 -18.35 14.28
C ALA A 57 17.23 -17.63 12.94
N ALA A 58 16.38 -17.93 11.96
CA ALA A 58 16.38 -17.27 10.66
C ALA A 58 16.05 -15.78 10.79
N PHE A 59 15.08 -15.42 11.64
CA PHE A 59 14.73 -14.03 11.92
C PHE A 59 15.89 -13.25 12.53
N LEU A 60 16.49 -13.75 13.61
CA LEU A 60 17.60 -13.05 14.28
C LEU A 60 18.85 -12.94 13.41
N HIS A 61 19.11 -13.92 12.54
CA HIS A 61 20.20 -13.82 11.57
C HIS A 61 19.94 -12.72 10.53
N ASN A 62 18.72 -12.64 9.98
CA ASN A 62 18.33 -11.55 9.09
C ASN A 62 18.41 -10.18 9.80
N ALA A 63 17.94 -10.10 11.05
CA ALA A 63 18.03 -8.88 11.85
C ALA A 63 19.48 -8.44 12.11
N GLN A 64 20.39 -9.36 12.39
CA GLN A 64 21.81 -9.02 12.56
C GLN A 64 22.42 -8.47 11.26
N ILE A 65 22.14 -9.09 10.11
CA ILE A 65 22.61 -8.59 8.80
C ILE A 65 22.03 -7.21 8.51
N MET A 66 20.75 -7.01 8.83
CA MET A 66 20.09 -5.73 8.71
C MET A 66 20.77 -4.66 9.56
N ALA A 67 21.12 -4.96 10.82
CA ALA A 67 21.85 -4.06 11.69
C ALA A 67 23.25 -3.71 11.15
N ASP A 68 23.97 -4.70 10.64
CA ASP A 68 25.34 -4.53 10.15
C ASP A 68 25.40 -3.77 8.82
N LYS A 69 24.47 -4.04 7.91
CA LYS A 69 24.53 -3.55 6.52
C LYS A 69 23.47 -2.53 6.15
N MET A 70 22.26 -2.64 6.67
CA MET A 70 21.10 -1.89 6.20
C MET A 70 20.76 -0.70 7.10
N LEU A 71 20.97 -0.83 8.41
CA LEU A 71 20.73 0.22 9.40
C LEU A 71 21.49 1.53 9.11
N PRO A 72 22.75 1.52 8.64
CA PRO A 72 23.44 2.76 8.21
C PRO A 72 22.71 3.53 7.10
N HIS A 73 21.84 2.86 6.33
CA HIS A 73 21.04 3.43 5.25
C HIS A 73 19.59 3.73 5.67
N GLY A 74 19.28 3.62 6.97
CA GLY A 74 18.00 3.99 7.58
C GLY A 74 16.96 2.88 7.60
N TYR A 75 17.31 1.65 7.25
CA TYR A 75 16.45 0.48 7.43
C TYR A 75 16.45 0.08 8.90
N GLN A 76 15.32 0.23 9.59
CA GLN A 76 15.25 0.07 11.04
C GLN A 76 14.17 -0.89 11.53
N TYR A 77 13.14 -1.22 10.74
CA TYR A 77 12.06 -2.12 11.18
C TYR A 77 12.29 -3.56 10.70
N ALA A 78 12.51 -4.51 11.62
CA ALA A 78 12.57 -5.93 11.33
C ALA A 78 11.23 -6.60 11.69
N VAL A 79 10.49 -7.10 10.70
CA VAL A 79 9.08 -7.49 10.84
C VAL A 79 8.88 -9.00 10.63
N ILE A 80 8.28 -9.68 11.62
CA ILE A 80 7.84 -11.08 11.50
C ILE A 80 6.44 -11.12 10.88
N ASP A 81 6.34 -11.77 9.73
CA ASP A 81 5.17 -11.89 8.87
C ASP A 81 5.08 -13.34 8.34
N PHE A 82 3.92 -13.96 8.13
CA PHE A 82 2.68 -13.90 8.91
C PHE A 82 2.45 -15.25 9.62
N LEU A 83 1.39 -15.37 10.44
CA LEU A 83 1.03 -16.60 11.18
C LEU A 83 2.13 -17.13 12.11
N TRP A 84 2.85 -16.25 12.78
CA TRP A 84 3.85 -16.63 13.80
C TRP A 84 3.25 -17.41 14.99
N TYR A 85 1.94 -17.32 15.20
CA TYR A 85 1.19 -18.11 16.19
C TYR A 85 0.75 -19.49 15.69
N ARG A 86 0.81 -19.77 14.38
CA ARG A 86 0.40 -21.05 13.80
C ARG A 86 1.52 -22.07 13.89
N LYS A 87 1.18 -23.26 14.38
CA LYS A 87 2.07 -24.43 14.41
C LYS A 87 2.44 -24.84 12.99
N ASN A 88 3.73 -24.90 12.67
CA ASN A 88 4.19 -25.41 11.37
C ASN A 88 4.36 -26.95 11.41
N VAL A 89 3.25 -27.67 11.41
CA VAL A 89 3.19 -29.14 11.49
C VAL A 89 2.45 -29.73 10.28
N ASN A 90 2.62 -31.02 10.00
CA ASN A 90 1.90 -31.66 8.90
C ASN A 90 0.38 -31.45 9.03
N GLY A 91 -0.29 -31.07 7.94
CA GLY A 91 -1.72 -30.73 7.91
C GLY A 91 -2.07 -29.25 8.18
N SER A 92 -1.13 -28.46 8.70
CA SER A 92 -1.32 -27.00 8.84
C SER A 92 -1.13 -26.28 7.50
N SER A 93 -1.87 -25.19 7.29
CA SER A 93 -1.80 -24.36 6.08
C SER A 93 -2.18 -22.91 6.42
N THR A 94 -2.15 -22.01 5.43
CA THR A 94 -2.52 -20.60 5.62
C THR A 94 -3.98 -20.38 6.01
N ASN A 95 -4.88 -21.33 5.77
CA ASN A 95 -6.30 -21.24 6.16
C ASN A 95 -6.76 -22.45 7.01
N SER A 96 -5.85 -23.09 7.74
CA SER A 96 -6.19 -24.23 8.61
C SER A 96 -6.77 -23.77 9.95
N TYR A 97 -7.90 -24.36 10.35
CA TYR A 97 -8.45 -24.24 11.71
C TYR A 97 -7.81 -25.27 12.64
N GLY A 98 -7.64 -24.96 13.93
CA GLY A 98 -7.15 -25.92 14.93
C GLY A 98 -5.64 -25.85 15.23
N PHE A 99 -4.90 -25.00 14.52
CA PHE A 99 -3.43 -24.97 14.58
C PHE A 99 -2.84 -23.69 15.18
N ASP A 100 -3.66 -22.72 15.56
CA ASP A 100 -3.17 -21.46 16.14
C ASP A 100 -2.99 -21.61 17.65
N ASN A 101 -1.86 -21.15 18.15
CA ASN A 101 -1.59 -21.04 19.58
C ASN A 101 -2.31 -19.81 20.14
N ILE A 102 -3.32 -20.04 20.99
CA ILE A 102 -4.08 -18.99 21.68
C ILE A 102 -4.01 -19.19 23.20
N ASP A 103 -3.90 -18.10 23.95
CA ASP A 103 -3.92 -18.13 25.41
C ASP A 103 -5.35 -18.29 25.95
N GLN A 104 -5.48 -18.41 27.27
CA GLN A 104 -6.77 -18.58 27.94
C GLN A 104 -7.76 -17.42 27.72
N TRP A 105 -7.28 -16.27 27.22
CA TRP A 105 -8.06 -15.07 26.93
C TRP A 105 -8.39 -14.92 25.44
N GLY A 106 -8.09 -15.94 24.63
CA GLY A 106 -8.32 -15.94 23.19
C GLY A 106 -7.28 -15.14 22.39
N ARG A 107 -6.14 -14.78 22.99
CA ARG A 107 -5.09 -13.97 22.34
C ARG A 107 -4.02 -14.86 21.70
N PRO A 108 -3.61 -14.64 20.45
CA PRO A 108 -2.54 -15.41 19.82
C PRO A 108 -1.19 -15.25 20.52
N PHE A 109 -0.40 -16.31 20.64
CA PHE A 109 0.99 -16.25 21.13
C PHE A 109 1.95 -17.03 20.21
N PRO A 110 3.26 -16.71 20.20
CA PRO A 110 4.21 -17.29 19.25
C PRO A 110 4.39 -18.79 19.43
N ASP A 111 4.42 -19.51 18.31
CA ASP A 111 4.62 -20.96 18.31
C ASP A 111 5.97 -21.31 18.96
N PRO A 112 6.01 -22.00 20.12
CA PRO A 112 7.23 -22.20 20.89
C PRO A 112 8.25 -23.14 20.23
N ASP A 113 7.83 -23.92 19.24
CA ASP A 113 8.74 -24.76 18.46
C ASP A 113 9.48 -23.95 17.38
N ARG A 114 8.82 -22.94 16.80
CA ARG A 114 9.43 -21.98 15.87
C ARG A 114 10.17 -20.85 16.56
N PHE A 115 9.68 -20.44 17.74
CA PHE A 115 10.23 -19.35 18.54
C PHE A 115 10.56 -19.83 19.95
N PRO A 116 11.66 -20.59 20.15
CA PRO A 116 11.98 -21.21 21.44
C PRO A 116 12.07 -20.25 22.62
N SER A 117 12.43 -18.98 22.39
CA SER A 117 12.48 -17.96 23.45
C SER A 117 11.10 -17.55 24.00
N SER A 118 10.00 -17.88 23.29
CA SER A 118 8.63 -17.61 23.74
C SER A 118 8.14 -18.58 24.81
N LYS A 119 8.82 -19.73 25.00
CA LYS A 119 8.45 -20.78 25.96
C LYS A 119 8.25 -20.21 27.37
N GLY A 120 7.19 -20.69 28.02
CA GLY A 120 6.80 -20.23 29.36
C GLY A 120 6.06 -18.89 29.37
N GLY A 121 5.37 -18.54 28.28
CA GLY A 121 4.51 -17.35 28.22
C GLY A 121 5.26 -16.02 28.06
N LYS A 122 6.51 -16.07 27.57
CA LYS A 122 7.36 -14.88 27.40
C LYS A 122 7.06 -14.10 26.11
N GLY A 123 6.29 -14.70 25.21
CA GLY A 123 5.94 -14.12 23.92
C GLY A 123 7.18 -13.68 23.13
N PHE A 124 7.12 -12.52 22.50
CA PHE A 124 8.25 -12.00 21.71
C PHE A 124 9.27 -11.18 22.50
N LYS A 125 9.11 -11.02 23.82
CA LYS A 125 9.94 -10.08 24.60
C LYS A 125 11.44 -10.27 24.38
N GLN A 126 11.91 -11.52 24.42
CA GLN A 126 13.34 -11.80 24.24
C GLN A 126 13.84 -11.53 22.82
N ILE A 127 13.00 -11.72 21.80
CA ILE A 127 13.34 -11.40 20.41
C ILE A 127 13.40 -9.88 20.24
N ALA A 128 12.40 -9.16 20.76
CA ALA A 128 12.40 -7.70 20.73
C ALA A 128 13.62 -7.11 21.46
N ASP A 129 13.94 -7.59 22.67
CA ASP A 129 15.11 -7.15 23.43
C ASP A 129 16.42 -7.32 22.62
N LYS A 130 16.57 -8.45 21.90
CA LYS A 130 17.72 -8.70 21.01
C LYS A 130 17.73 -7.72 19.82
N VAL A 131 16.59 -7.51 19.17
CA VAL A 131 16.46 -6.58 18.04
C VAL A 131 16.77 -5.14 18.46
N HIS A 132 16.28 -4.71 19.62
CA HIS A 132 16.58 -3.39 20.18
C HIS A 132 18.06 -3.24 20.55
N ALA A 133 18.69 -4.30 21.09
CA ALA A 133 20.13 -4.30 21.37
C ALA A 133 20.99 -4.17 20.09
N MET A 134 20.46 -4.57 18.93
CA MET A 134 21.08 -4.35 17.62
C MET A 134 20.85 -2.91 17.07
N GLY A 135 20.09 -2.06 17.78
CA GLY A 135 19.72 -0.73 17.32
C GLY A 135 18.55 -0.70 16.33
N LEU A 136 17.87 -1.84 16.13
CA LEU A 136 16.71 -1.98 15.27
C LEU A 136 15.40 -1.82 16.06
N LYS A 137 14.28 -1.78 15.34
CA LYS A 137 12.91 -1.77 15.84
C LYS A 137 12.22 -3.06 15.44
N PHE A 138 11.41 -3.62 16.34
CA PHE A 138 10.77 -4.91 16.17
C PHE A 138 9.31 -4.77 15.71
N GLY A 139 8.93 -5.50 14.66
CA GLY A 139 7.55 -5.50 14.16
C GLY A 139 6.93 -6.88 14.00
N ILE A 140 5.61 -6.93 14.02
CA ILE A 140 4.83 -8.16 13.79
C ILE A 140 3.62 -7.92 12.87
N HIS A 141 3.31 -8.92 12.06
CA HIS A 141 2.05 -9.01 11.33
C HIS A 141 0.91 -9.47 12.25
N LEU A 142 -0.28 -8.93 12.04
CA LEU A 142 -1.51 -9.26 12.76
C LEU A 142 -2.65 -9.46 11.76
N MET A 143 -3.54 -10.42 12.02
CA MET A 143 -4.83 -10.47 11.35
C MET A 143 -5.84 -9.57 12.08
N ASN A 144 -6.72 -8.89 11.36
CA ASN A 144 -7.77 -8.09 11.96
C ASN A 144 -8.72 -8.93 12.83
N GLY A 145 -9.14 -8.35 13.94
CA GLY A 145 -10.18 -8.89 14.81
C GLY A 145 -9.72 -10.01 15.74
N ILE A 146 -10.46 -11.13 15.75
CA ILE A 146 -10.35 -12.22 16.73
C ILE A 146 -10.23 -13.59 16.05
N ASN A 147 -9.46 -14.49 16.68
CA ASN A 147 -9.23 -15.84 16.17
C ASN A 147 -10.50 -16.70 16.25
N THR A 148 -10.79 -17.46 15.19
CA THR A 148 -11.98 -18.32 15.11
C THR A 148 -12.00 -19.41 16.20
N GLN A 149 -10.85 -19.92 16.64
CA GLN A 149 -10.82 -20.90 17.74
C GLN A 149 -11.27 -20.27 19.07
N ALA A 150 -10.86 -19.02 19.33
CA ALA A 150 -11.25 -18.30 20.54
C ALA A 150 -12.77 -18.08 20.59
N VAL A 151 -13.36 -17.73 19.44
CA VAL A 151 -14.82 -17.58 19.26
C VAL A 151 -15.53 -18.91 19.47
N ASN A 152 -15.09 -19.97 18.81
CA ASN A 152 -15.73 -21.29 18.89
C ASN A 152 -15.65 -21.94 20.28
N THR A 153 -14.62 -21.59 21.05
CA THR A 153 -14.43 -22.09 22.43
C THR A 153 -14.94 -21.11 23.49
N SER A 154 -15.53 -19.98 23.08
CA SER A 154 -16.07 -18.94 23.97
C SER A 154 -15.09 -18.52 25.07
N THR A 155 -13.81 -18.34 24.72
CA THR A 155 -12.79 -17.88 25.69
C THR A 155 -13.22 -16.58 26.37
N PRO A 156 -12.92 -16.41 27.68
CA PRO A 156 -13.17 -15.15 28.38
C PRO A 156 -12.30 -14.02 27.80
N ILE A 157 -12.79 -12.78 27.85
CA ILE A 157 -12.01 -11.61 27.47
C ILE A 157 -11.24 -11.10 28.69
N LEU A 158 -9.95 -10.77 28.54
CA LEU A 158 -9.14 -10.22 29.62
C LEU A 158 -9.52 -8.75 29.90
N ASP A 159 -9.86 -8.44 31.15
CA ASP A 159 -9.80 -7.10 31.68
C ASP A 159 -8.40 -6.82 32.22
N ILE A 160 -7.67 -5.95 31.52
CA ILE A 160 -6.29 -5.57 31.89
C ILE A 160 -6.20 -4.81 33.21
N GLY A 161 -7.29 -4.21 33.69
CA GLY A 161 -7.31 -3.46 34.95
C GLY A 161 -7.38 -4.38 36.17
N THR A 162 -8.12 -5.48 36.05
CA THR A 162 -8.35 -6.43 37.15
C THR A 162 -7.54 -7.71 37.02
N GLY A 163 -7.06 -8.05 35.82
CA GLY A 163 -6.41 -9.33 35.51
C GLY A 163 -7.38 -10.51 35.41
N ASN A 164 -8.69 -10.25 35.47
CA ASN A 164 -9.76 -11.25 35.44
C ASN A 164 -10.58 -11.15 34.14
N ALA A 165 -11.63 -11.96 34.04
CA ALA A 165 -12.54 -11.87 32.91
C ALA A 165 -13.30 -10.53 32.90
N TYR A 166 -13.47 -9.94 31.72
CA TYR A 166 -14.17 -8.69 31.51
C TYR A 166 -15.66 -8.83 31.84
N VAL A 167 -16.12 -8.02 32.79
CA VAL A 167 -17.51 -7.95 33.23
C VAL A 167 -18.03 -6.54 32.99
N GLU A 168 -19.15 -6.45 32.28
CA GLU A 168 -19.87 -5.21 32.01
C GLU A 168 -21.36 -5.50 32.16
N ASP A 169 -22.09 -4.62 32.86
CA ASP A 169 -23.50 -4.79 33.22
C ASP A 169 -23.83 -6.11 33.94
N GLY A 170 -22.92 -6.55 34.82
CA GLY A 170 -23.07 -7.79 35.60
C GLY A 170 -22.93 -9.08 34.77
N ARG A 171 -22.58 -8.98 33.49
CA ARG A 171 -22.34 -10.10 32.59
C ARG A 171 -20.85 -10.24 32.28
N GLN A 172 -20.33 -11.46 32.38
CA GLN A 172 -19.02 -11.80 31.83
C GLN A 172 -19.13 -11.98 30.31
N TRP A 173 -18.30 -11.26 29.57
CA TRP A 173 -18.26 -11.30 28.11
C TRP A 173 -17.19 -12.28 27.60
N THR A 174 -17.48 -12.90 26.46
CA THR A 174 -16.63 -13.92 25.85
C THR A 174 -16.35 -13.62 24.38
N ALA A 175 -15.36 -14.30 23.81
CA ALA A 175 -15.02 -14.20 22.40
C ALA A 175 -16.20 -14.47 21.45
N SER A 176 -17.12 -15.39 21.81
CA SER A 176 -18.32 -15.67 21.00
C SER A 176 -19.33 -14.52 20.97
N ASP A 177 -19.29 -13.63 21.97
CA ASP A 177 -20.19 -12.48 22.05
C ASP A 177 -19.72 -11.31 21.19
N ILE A 178 -18.42 -11.22 20.92
CA ILE A 178 -17.81 -10.08 20.22
C ILE A 178 -17.37 -10.41 18.78
N GLY A 179 -17.26 -11.69 18.43
CA GLY A 179 -16.84 -12.12 17.10
C GLY A 179 -17.94 -11.93 16.04
N LEU A 180 -17.65 -11.21 14.97
CA LEU A 180 -18.57 -10.99 13.85
C LEU A 180 -18.42 -12.09 12.81
N THR A 181 -19.13 -13.21 13.00
CA THR A 181 -19.05 -14.41 12.14
C THR A 181 -19.40 -14.17 10.67
N HIS A 182 -20.14 -13.09 10.35
CA HIS A 182 -20.47 -12.67 8.99
C HIS A 182 -19.38 -11.80 8.33
N ARG A 183 -18.30 -11.45 9.06
CA ARG A 183 -17.16 -10.65 8.57
C ARG A 183 -15.83 -11.36 8.83
N THR A 184 -15.68 -12.55 8.27
CA THR A 184 -14.39 -13.26 8.21
C THR A 184 -13.47 -12.66 7.15
N CYS A 185 -12.15 -12.80 7.32
CA CYS A 185 -11.23 -12.42 6.24
C CYS A 185 -11.50 -13.26 4.98
N ALA A 186 -11.64 -12.61 3.82
CA ALA A 186 -12.07 -13.28 2.58
C ALA A 186 -11.18 -14.45 2.14
N TRP A 187 -9.86 -14.32 2.30
CA TRP A 187 -8.87 -15.34 1.90
C TRP A 187 -8.43 -16.26 3.07
N MET A 188 -8.82 -15.94 4.31
CA MET A 188 -8.54 -16.75 5.50
C MET A 188 -9.81 -16.95 6.37
N SER A 189 -10.88 -17.43 5.75
CA SER A 189 -12.20 -17.52 6.39
C SER A 189 -12.27 -18.40 7.63
N LYS A 190 -11.32 -19.32 7.81
CA LYS A 190 -11.26 -20.23 8.97
C LYS A 190 -10.38 -19.72 10.10
N GLY A 191 -9.60 -18.66 9.87
CA GLY A 191 -8.61 -18.17 10.81
C GLY A 191 -9.12 -17.07 11.72
N PHE A 192 -9.65 -15.99 11.14
CA PHE A 192 -9.99 -14.75 11.85
C PHE A 192 -11.28 -14.12 11.35
N MET A 193 -11.94 -13.38 12.24
CA MET A 193 -13.11 -12.56 11.94
C MET A 193 -13.04 -11.22 12.66
N SER A 194 -13.77 -10.24 12.12
CA SER A 194 -13.85 -8.90 12.71
C SER A 194 -14.39 -8.93 14.14
N VAL A 195 -14.03 -7.93 14.94
CA VAL A 195 -14.53 -7.75 16.32
C VAL A 195 -15.59 -6.65 16.34
N ASN A 196 -16.65 -6.85 17.14
CA ASN A 196 -17.63 -5.83 17.38
C ASN A 196 -17.07 -4.71 18.29
N THR A 197 -16.61 -3.63 17.66
CA THR A 197 -16.03 -2.47 18.34
C THR A 197 -17.05 -1.47 18.87
N ASP A 198 -18.35 -1.70 18.64
CA ASP A 198 -19.43 -0.93 19.27
C ASP A 198 -19.67 -1.36 20.73
N MET A 199 -19.08 -2.49 21.16
CA MET A 199 -19.20 -3.04 22.52
C MET A 199 -17.94 -2.74 23.36
N GLY A 200 -18.14 -2.47 24.66
CA GLY A 200 -17.03 -2.30 25.61
C GLY A 200 -16.12 -3.52 25.66
N ALA A 201 -16.72 -4.72 25.66
CA ALA A 201 -16.01 -5.99 25.61
C ALA A 201 -15.12 -6.16 24.36
N GLY A 202 -15.59 -5.75 23.18
CA GLY A 202 -14.80 -5.84 21.94
C GLY A 202 -13.59 -4.90 21.97
N ARG A 203 -13.76 -3.69 22.50
CA ARG A 203 -12.65 -2.75 22.72
C ARG A 203 -11.70 -3.23 23.81
N ALA A 204 -12.20 -3.86 24.87
CA ALA A 204 -11.39 -4.47 25.92
C ALA A 204 -10.50 -5.59 25.37
N PHE A 205 -11.04 -6.45 24.49
CA PHE A 205 -10.26 -7.48 23.81
C PHE A 205 -9.13 -6.87 22.98
N LEU A 206 -9.42 -5.89 22.10
CA LEU A 206 -8.37 -5.21 21.32
C LEU A 206 -7.32 -4.57 22.23
N ARG A 207 -7.73 -3.87 23.29
CA ARG A 207 -6.81 -3.28 24.26
C ARG A 207 -5.91 -4.32 24.91
N SER A 208 -6.45 -5.48 25.27
CA SER A 208 -5.67 -6.58 25.86
C SER A 208 -4.65 -7.20 24.89
N LEU A 209 -4.94 -7.21 23.58
CA LEU A 209 -4.03 -7.67 22.53
C LEU A 209 -2.88 -6.68 22.33
N TYR A 210 -3.20 -5.41 22.07
CA TYR A 210 -2.16 -4.42 21.77
C TYR A 210 -1.29 -4.08 23.00
N ARG A 211 -1.84 -4.19 24.22
CA ARG A 211 -1.04 -4.09 25.44
C ARG A 211 -0.05 -5.26 25.59
N GLN A 212 -0.47 -6.48 25.27
CA GLN A 212 0.44 -7.64 25.23
C GLN A 212 1.58 -7.41 24.24
N TYR A 213 1.29 -6.88 23.04
CA TYR A 213 2.33 -6.60 22.04
C TYR A 213 3.29 -5.49 22.51
N ALA A 214 2.77 -4.45 23.18
CA ALA A 214 3.60 -3.41 23.78
C ALA A 214 4.50 -3.95 24.90
N GLU A 215 4.00 -4.85 25.75
CA GLU A 215 4.75 -5.53 26.81
C GLU A 215 5.86 -6.44 26.26
N TRP A 216 5.67 -7.01 25.07
CA TRP A 216 6.73 -7.70 24.34
C TRP A 216 7.75 -6.76 23.70
N GLY A 217 7.52 -5.45 23.67
CA GLY A 217 8.43 -4.48 23.06
C GLY A 217 8.24 -4.30 21.55
N VAL A 218 7.04 -4.57 21.02
CA VAL A 218 6.74 -4.31 19.60
C VAL A 218 6.75 -2.80 19.31
N ASP A 219 7.35 -2.40 18.19
CA ASP A 219 7.44 -1.03 17.67
C ASP A 219 6.56 -0.78 16.44
N PHE A 220 6.16 -1.85 15.76
CA PHE A 220 5.49 -1.79 14.47
C PHE A 220 4.49 -2.94 14.35
N VAL A 221 3.27 -2.64 13.94
CA VAL A 221 2.24 -3.65 13.63
C VAL A 221 1.73 -3.47 12.21
N LYS A 222 1.68 -4.57 11.46
CA LYS A 222 1.01 -4.65 10.15
C LYS A 222 -0.29 -5.43 10.31
N VAL A 223 -1.43 -4.72 10.28
CA VAL A 223 -2.76 -5.30 10.48
C VAL A 223 -3.39 -5.61 9.13
N ASP A 224 -3.68 -6.88 8.90
CA ASP A 224 -4.14 -7.42 7.62
C ASP A 224 -5.63 -7.78 7.65
N CYS A 225 -6.23 -7.95 6.47
CA CYS A 225 -7.69 -8.09 6.30
C CYS A 225 -8.52 -6.98 6.95
N ILE A 226 -8.06 -5.73 6.89
CA ILE A 226 -8.77 -4.58 7.46
C ILE A 226 -9.04 -3.46 6.45
N PHE A 227 -8.33 -3.47 5.32
CA PHE A 227 -8.37 -2.42 4.30
C PHE A 227 -8.68 -2.98 2.90
N GLY A 228 -8.89 -2.09 1.94
CA GLY A 228 -9.29 -2.46 0.58
C GLY A 228 -10.66 -3.13 0.53
N THR A 229 -10.73 -4.37 0.07
CA THR A 229 -11.99 -5.15 -0.01
C THR A 229 -12.58 -5.49 1.35
N ASP A 230 -11.74 -5.61 2.38
CA ASP A 230 -12.12 -5.95 3.75
C ASP A 230 -12.31 -4.70 4.61
N TYR A 231 -12.57 -3.55 3.97
CA TYR A 231 -12.57 -2.24 4.61
C TYR A 231 -13.45 -2.18 5.87
N SER A 232 -12.82 -1.89 7.00
CA SER A 232 -13.49 -1.72 8.29
C SER A 232 -13.01 -0.45 9.00
N PRO A 233 -13.57 0.73 8.65
CA PRO A 233 -13.11 2.00 9.22
C PRO A 233 -13.27 2.06 10.74
N LYS A 234 -14.33 1.47 11.30
CA LYS A 234 -14.56 1.43 12.74
C LYS A 234 -13.44 0.68 13.48
N GLU A 235 -13.02 -0.47 12.95
CA GLU A 235 -11.93 -1.25 13.56
C GLU A 235 -10.58 -0.56 13.39
N ILE A 236 -10.30 0.06 12.23
CA ILE A 236 -9.08 0.87 12.04
C ILE A 236 -9.01 2.00 13.08
N VAL A 237 -10.12 2.71 13.29
CA VAL A 237 -10.21 3.77 14.30
C VAL A 237 -10.04 3.21 15.71
N ALA A 238 -10.70 2.10 16.04
CA ALA A 238 -10.57 1.49 17.37
C ALA A 238 -9.15 1.02 17.67
N VAL A 239 -8.47 0.39 16.70
CA VAL A 239 -7.05 0.03 16.82
C VAL A 239 -6.18 1.27 17.01
N SER A 240 -6.40 2.30 16.19
CA SER A 240 -5.69 3.59 16.28
C SER A 240 -5.85 4.23 17.67
N GLU A 241 -7.06 4.22 18.24
CA GLU A 241 -7.34 4.72 19.59
C GLU A 241 -6.61 3.91 20.66
N VAL A 242 -6.66 2.59 20.58
CA VAL A 242 -5.94 1.71 21.52
C VAL A 242 -4.44 1.96 21.46
N LEU A 243 -3.85 2.14 20.27
CA LEU A 243 -2.42 2.44 20.15
C LEU A 243 -2.01 3.78 20.77
N LYS A 244 -2.92 4.78 20.78
CA LYS A 244 -2.68 6.06 21.48
C LYS A 244 -2.71 5.95 22.99
N GLU A 245 -3.37 4.94 23.54
CA GLU A 245 -3.42 4.67 24.98
C GLU A 245 -2.13 3.99 25.49
N LEU A 246 -1.29 3.46 24.60
CA LEU A 246 -0.06 2.76 24.98
C LEU A 246 1.05 3.74 25.36
N GLU A 247 1.77 3.43 26.43
CA GLU A 247 2.98 4.18 26.82
C GLU A 247 4.11 4.02 25.80
N ARG A 248 4.18 2.84 25.14
CA ARG A 248 5.11 2.57 24.05
C ARG A 248 4.46 2.96 22.72
N PRO A 249 5.00 3.94 21.98
CA PRO A 249 4.50 4.29 20.66
C PRO A 249 4.74 3.14 19.66
N VAL A 250 3.69 2.74 18.94
CA VAL A 250 3.74 1.67 17.93
C VAL A 250 3.29 2.25 16.59
N VAL A 251 4.03 1.96 15.52
CA VAL A 251 3.69 2.33 14.13
C VAL A 251 2.59 1.40 13.61
N LEU A 252 1.54 1.98 13.02
CA LEU A 252 0.41 1.24 12.45
C LEU A 252 0.47 1.21 10.91
N SER A 253 0.70 0.00 10.38
CA SER A 253 0.52 -0.35 8.97
C SER A 253 -0.79 -1.13 8.78
N ILE A 254 -1.57 -0.82 7.73
CA ILE A 254 -2.79 -1.57 7.40
C ILE A 254 -2.76 -2.17 5.98
N SER A 255 -3.38 -3.35 5.85
CA SER A 255 -3.33 -4.25 4.70
C SER A 255 -4.64 -5.06 4.57
N PRO A 256 -4.97 -5.64 3.39
CA PRO A 256 -4.39 -5.39 2.08
C PRO A 256 -4.96 -4.13 1.44
N GLY A 257 -4.40 -3.70 0.30
CA GLY A 257 -4.84 -2.53 -0.46
C GLY A 257 -5.69 -2.87 -1.69
N THR A 258 -6.32 -4.05 -1.72
CA THR A 258 -7.04 -4.53 -2.90
C THR A 258 -8.16 -3.56 -3.28
N LYS A 259 -8.14 -3.05 -4.52
CA LYS A 259 -9.12 -2.10 -5.07
C LYS A 259 -9.24 -0.79 -4.28
N VAL A 260 -8.17 -0.36 -3.61
CA VAL A 260 -8.14 0.91 -2.88
C VAL A 260 -8.16 2.10 -3.84
N THR A 261 -8.91 3.13 -3.46
CA THR A 261 -8.95 4.43 -4.13
C THR A 261 -8.52 5.54 -3.17
N PRO A 262 -8.12 6.72 -3.67
CA PRO A 262 -7.81 7.86 -2.79
C PRO A 262 -8.97 8.30 -1.89
N SER A 263 -10.22 8.12 -2.34
CA SER A 263 -11.42 8.41 -1.53
C SER A 263 -11.58 7.45 -0.35
N LEU A 264 -11.25 6.16 -0.53
CA LEU A 264 -11.29 5.20 0.57
C LEU A 264 -10.29 5.58 1.68
N ALA A 265 -9.13 6.13 1.29
CA ALA A 265 -8.11 6.55 2.22
C ALA A 265 -8.47 7.81 3.03
N GLU A 266 -9.41 8.65 2.58
CA GLU A 266 -9.76 9.93 3.25
C GLU A 266 -10.14 9.77 4.72
N ASN A 267 -10.89 8.72 5.03
CA ASN A 267 -11.41 8.50 6.37
C ASN A 267 -10.40 7.82 7.31
N ILE A 268 -9.32 7.25 6.79
CA ILE A 268 -8.35 6.48 7.59
C ILE A 268 -6.95 7.11 7.65
N THR A 269 -6.62 8.05 6.76
CA THR A 269 -5.26 8.62 6.66
C THR A 269 -4.75 9.14 8.00
N ARG A 270 -5.60 9.81 8.79
CA ARG A 270 -5.24 10.38 10.12
C ARG A 270 -5.10 9.34 11.25
N HIS A 271 -5.48 8.09 10.98
CA HIS A 271 -5.56 7.02 11.97
C HIS A 271 -4.44 5.99 11.81
N VAL A 272 -3.65 6.08 10.74
CA VAL A 272 -2.59 5.11 10.41
C VAL A 272 -1.32 5.82 9.97
N ASP A 273 -0.18 5.15 10.11
CA ASP A 273 1.14 5.65 9.69
C ASP A 273 1.48 5.23 8.27
N MET A 274 0.99 4.06 7.84
CA MET A 274 1.07 3.62 6.46
C MET A 274 -0.11 2.71 6.11
N TYR A 275 -0.49 2.68 4.85
CA TYR A 275 -1.62 1.87 4.39
C TYR A 275 -1.41 1.41 2.95
N ARG A 276 -1.62 0.11 2.72
CA ARG A 276 -1.39 -0.48 1.42
C ARG A 276 -2.39 0.03 0.39
N ILE A 277 -1.92 0.36 -0.81
CA ILE A 277 -2.75 0.92 -1.89
C ILE A 277 -2.94 -0.03 -3.09
N THR A 278 -2.38 -1.24 -3.03
CA THR A 278 -2.45 -2.29 -4.06
C THR A 278 -2.82 -3.66 -3.48
N GLY A 279 -2.98 -4.70 -4.31
CA GLY A 279 -2.96 -6.07 -3.78
C GLY A 279 -1.54 -6.48 -3.35
N ASP A 280 -1.32 -7.76 -3.06
CA ASP A 280 0.03 -8.31 -2.83
C ASP A 280 0.90 -8.07 -4.08
N ASP A 281 1.98 -7.31 -3.91
CA ASP A 281 3.00 -7.16 -4.94
C ASP A 281 3.89 -8.42 -4.98
N TRP A 282 4.29 -8.79 -6.20
CA TRP A 282 5.10 -9.97 -6.44
C TRP A 282 6.08 -9.71 -7.59
N ASP A 283 6.98 -10.66 -7.81
CA ASP A 283 8.12 -10.54 -8.69
C ASP A 283 7.79 -10.74 -10.18
N SER A 284 6.68 -10.20 -10.69
CA SER A 284 6.39 -10.21 -12.13
C SER A 284 6.00 -8.82 -12.64
N TRP A 285 6.34 -8.53 -13.91
CA TRP A 285 6.03 -7.22 -14.49
C TRP A 285 4.53 -6.88 -14.47
N LYS A 286 3.66 -7.90 -14.54
CA LYS A 286 2.20 -7.70 -14.46
C LYS A 286 1.77 -7.15 -13.09
N ASP A 287 2.54 -7.45 -12.04
CA ASP A 287 2.26 -7.03 -10.66
C ASP A 287 2.85 -5.64 -10.42
N VAL A 288 4.03 -5.35 -10.99
CA VAL A 288 4.66 -4.02 -10.93
C VAL A 288 3.90 -2.96 -11.74
N LEU A 289 3.42 -3.29 -12.95
CA LEU A 289 2.82 -2.33 -13.88
C LEU A 289 1.64 -1.50 -13.30
N PRO A 290 0.65 -2.09 -12.59
CA PRO A 290 -0.43 -1.35 -11.95
C PRO A 290 0.02 -0.27 -10.95
N HIS A 291 1.18 -0.43 -10.31
CA HIS A 291 1.68 0.53 -9.31
C HIS A 291 1.87 1.93 -9.89
N PHE A 292 2.16 2.07 -11.19
CA PHE A 292 2.29 3.37 -11.85
C PHE A 292 1.02 4.21 -11.79
N ASP A 293 -0.14 3.59 -12.02
CA ASP A 293 -1.42 4.29 -12.04
C ASP A 293 -1.94 4.57 -10.63
N VAL A 294 -1.75 3.63 -9.71
CA VAL A 294 -2.16 3.80 -8.31
C VAL A 294 -1.29 4.87 -7.63
N ALA A 295 0.04 4.80 -7.78
CA ALA A 295 0.95 5.80 -7.22
C ALA A 295 0.62 7.22 -7.72
N ARG A 296 0.34 7.35 -9.02
CA ARG A 296 -0.11 8.62 -9.62
C ARG A 296 -1.38 9.13 -8.95
N SER A 297 -2.39 8.27 -8.82
CA SER A 297 -3.69 8.65 -8.27
C SER A 297 -3.59 9.15 -6.82
N PHE A 298 -2.73 8.52 -6.01
CA PHE A 298 -2.48 8.95 -4.63
C PHE A 298 -1.61 10.21 -4.53
N ALA A 299 -0.67 10.42 -5.46
CA ALA A 299 0.08 11.67 -5.58
C ALA A 299 -0.83 12.85 -5.97
N ASP A 300 -1.69 12.67 -6.98
CA ASP A 300 -2.65 13.67 -7.46
C ASP A 300 -3.65 14.06 -6.35
N ALA A 301 -4.07 13.08 -5.54
CA ALA A 301 -4.93 13.29 -4.38
C ALA A 301 -4.20 13.84 -3.14
N LYS A 302 -2.91 14.20 -3.26
CA LYS A 302 -2.07 14.77 -2.19
C LYS A 302 -2.04 13.92 -0.92
N LYS A 303 -2.02 12.60 -1.08
CA LYS A 303 -2.00 11.64 0.03
C LYS A 303 -0.58 11.31 0.52
N ILE A 304 0.43 11.54 -0.30
CA ILE A 304 1.83 11.30 0.06
C ILE A 304 2.22 12.20 1.25
N GLY A 305 2.48 11.58 2.42
CA GLY A 305 2.89 12.31 3.62
C GLY A 305 1.79 13.23 4.16
N ALA A 306 0.52 12.84 4.04
CA ALA A 306 -0.59 13.52 4.72
C ALA A 306 -0.47 13.36 6.25
N THR A 307 -1.26 14.09 7.04
CA THR A 307 -1.25 13.94 8.51
C THR A 307 -1.69 12.54 8.90
N GLY A 308 -0.84 11.82 9.64
CA GLY A 308 -1.05 10.45 10.08
C GLY A 308 -1.23 10.31 11.60
N LEU A 309 -1.16 9.07 12.08
CA LEU A 309 -1.32 8.73 13.50
C LEU A 309 -0.17 9.28 14.36
N GLN A 310 1.06 8.89 14.05
CA GLN A 310 2.29 9.26 14.76
C GLN A 310 3.14 10.25 13.95
N GLY A 311 2.49 11.16 13.20
CA GLY A 311 3.14 12.17 12.37
C GLY A 311 2.56 12.25 10.96
N ARG A 312 3.17 11.52 10.03
CA ARG A 312 2.74 11.47 8.62
C ARG A 312 2.18 10.09 8.27
N SER A 313 1.31 10.06 7.27
CA SER A 313 0.74 8.83 6.71
C SER A 313 1.26 8.61 5.30
N TRP A 314 1.66 7.38 5.00
CA TRP A 314 2.34 7.01 3.76
C TRP A 314 1.53 5.97 2.97
N PRO A 315 1.11 6.31 1.73
CA PRO A 315 0.59 5.31 0.80
C PRO A 315 1.66 4.25 0.52
N ASP A 316 1.33 2.98 0.77
CA ASP A 316 2.25 1.87 0.72
C ASP A 316 2.04 1.02 -0.54
N LEU A 317 3.05 1.00 -1.40
CA LEU A 317 3.09 0.20 -2.64
C LEU A 317 3.50 -1.25 -2.38
N ASP A 318 3.58 -1.68 -1.12
CA ASP A 318 3.96 -3.02 -0.68
C ASP A 318 5.49 -3.27 -0.69
N MET A 319 5.86 -4.47 -0.26
CA MET A 319 7.24 -4.94 -0.11
C MET A 319 7.98 -5.03 -1.45
N LEU A 320 9.31 -5.05 -1.39
CA LEU A 320 10.18 -5.20 -2.56
C LEU A 320 10.56 -6.69 -2.72
N PRO A 321 10.03 -7.41 -3.73
CA PRO A 321 10.23 -8.85 -3.91
C PRO A 321 11.55 -9.14 -4.64
N PHE A 322 12.67 -8.71 -4.05
CA PHE A 322 14.01 -8.83 -4.61
C PHE A 322 14.83 -9.92 -3.89
N GLY A 323 15.82 -10.51 -4.57
CA GLY A 323 16.68 -11.54 -3.98
C GLY A 323 16.00 -12.91 -3.86
N ARG A 324 16.28 -13.63 -2.76
CA ARG A 324 15.77 -14.99 -2.51
C ARG A 324 14.37 -14.96 -1.88
N LEU A 325 13.39 -15.56 -2.56
CA LEU A 325 12.00 -15.61 -2.13
C LEU A 325 11.32 -16.99 -2.23
N THR A 326 10.07 -17.04 -1.78
CA THR A 326 9.17 -18.19 -1.69
C THR A 326 7.81 -17.86 -2.30
N ASN A 327 7.20 -18.82 -2.99
CA ASN A 327 5.81 -18.67 -3.43
C ASN A 327 4.84 -18.59 -2.23
N ALA A 328 3.80 -17.76 -2.36
CA ALA A 328 2.79 -17.55 -1.33
C ALA A 328 2.19 -18.86 -0.78
N GLY A 329 2.08 -18.95 0.56
CA GLY A 329 1.40 -20.05 1.26
C GLY A 329 2.16 -21.38 1.31
N VAL A 330 3.34 -21.45 0.70
CA VAL A 330 4.22 -22.63 0.79
C VAL A 330 4.81 -22.74 2.20
N ARG A 331 5.07 -23.99 2.64
CA ARG A 331 5.51 -24.34 4.00
C ARG A 331 7.04 -24.39 4.18
N GLU A 332 7.78 -24.24 3.09
CA GLU A 332 9.24 -24.35 3.05
C GLU A 332 9.81 -23.31 2.06
N GLY A 333 10.90 -22.67 2.45
CA GLY A 333 11.41 -21.48 1.78
C GLY A 333 12.57 -20.83 2.52
N PRO A 334 13.36 -19.92 1.89
CA PRO A 334 13.32 -19.49 0.48
C PRO A 334 13.77 -20.56 -0.52
N HIS A 335 13.15 -20.62 -1.70
CA HIS A 335 13.44 -21.67 -2.71
C HIS A 335 13.64 -21.17 -4.15
N ARG A 336 13.43 -19.88 -4.44
CA ARG A 336 13.70 -19.30 -5.76
C ARG A 336 14.30 -17.90 -5.63
N SER A 337 14.86 -17.40 -6.71
CA SER A 337 15.21 -15.98 -6.83
C SER A 337 14.04 -15.21 -7.44
N THR A 338 14.04 -13.88 -7.27
CA THR A 338 13.10 -12.98 -7.96
C THR A 338 13.08 -13.23 -9.47
N ASN A 339 11.89 -13.20 -10.07
CA ASN A 339 11.70 -13.29 -11.53
C ASN A 339 11.81 -11.93 -12.22
N LEU A 340 11.96 -10.83 -11.48
CA LEU A 340 12.21 -9.51 -12.04
C LEU A 340 13.63 -9.40 -12.57
N THR A 341 13.75 -8.92 -13.80
CA THR A 341 15.05 -8.49 -14.34
C THR A 341 15.61 -7.33 -13.53
N PHE A 342 16.93 -7.12 -13.55
CA PHE A 342 17.52 -6.03 -12.79
C PHE A 342 17.03 -4.63 -13.25
N ASP A 343 16.70 -4.46 -14.53
CA ASP A 343 16.07 -3.23 -15.04
C ASP A 343 14.67 -3.02 -14.46
N GLU A 344 13.87 -4.08 -14.30
CA GLU A 344 12.55 -4.02 -13.65
C GLU A 344 12.68 -3.72 -12.15
N GLN A 345 13.67 -4.32 -11.46
CA GLN A 345 13.97 -4.01 -10.06
C GLN A 345 14.37 -2.53 -9.89
N ARG A 346 15.22 -2.00 -10.77
CA ARG A 346 15.58 -0.57 -10.80
C ARG A 346 14.35 0.31 -11.01
N THR A 347 13.50 -0.05 -11.96
CA THR A 347 12.24 0.63 -12.26
C THR A 347 11.30 0.65 -11.06
N GLN A 348 11.13 -0.48 -10.38
CA GLN A 348 10.30 -0.60 -9.19
C GLN A 348 10.85 0.25 -8.05
N MET A 349 12.14 0.10 -7.71
CA MET A 349 12.79 0.86 -6.65
C MET A 349 12.72 2.38 -6.89
N LEU A 350 12.88 2.81 -8.15
CA LEU A 350 12.76 4.22 -8.52
C LEU A 350 11.32 4.73 -8.35
N LEU A 351 10.32 3.96 -8.77
CA LEU A 351 8.91 4.32 -8.58
C LEU A 351 8.56 4.41 -7.09
N TRP A 352 8.97 3.45 -6.26
CA TRP A 352 8.74 3.46 -4.81
C TRP A 352 9.37 4.69 -4.16
N SER A 353 10.58 5.05 -4.60
CA SER A 353 11.28 6.25 -4.13
C SER A 353 10.53 7.52 -4.53
N MET A 354 10.10 7.64 -5.80
CA MET A 354 9.34 8.77 -6.30
C MET A 354 7.95 8.86 -5.68
N ALA A 355 7.28 7.75 -5.37
CA ALA A 355 6.01 7.75 -4.65
C ALA A 355 6.16 8.02 -3.14
N LYS A 356 7.40 8.02 -2.63
CA LYS A 356 7.72 8.03 -1.20
C LYS A 356 7.00 6.90 -0.44
N SER A 357 6.88 5.74 -1.08
CA SER A 357 6.38 4.53 -0.42
C SER A 357 7.32 4.13 0.72
N PRO A 358 6.81 3.52 1.80
CA PRO A 358 7.65 2.74 2.70
C PRO A 358 8.51 1.74 1.90
N LEU A 359 9.75 1.51 2.37
CA LEU A 359 10.69 0.61 1.71
C LEU A 359 10.92 -0.61 2.60
N MET A 360 10.12 -1.65 2.39
CA MET A 360 10.26 -2.94 3.08
C MET A 360 10.89 -3.96 2.14
N TYR A 361 12.12 -4.38 2.40
CA TYR A 361 12.75 -5.47 1.65
C TYR A 361 12.09 -6.80 2.02
N GLY A 362 11.70 -7.63 1.03
CA GLY A 362 11.03 -8.92 1.27
C GLY A 362 11.94 -10.16 1.21
N GLY A 363 13.09 -10.04 0.54
CA GLY A 363 14.01 -11.16 0.33
C GLY A 363 14.76 -11.60 1.59
N ASP A 364 15.37 -12.78 1.54
CA ASP A 364 16.23 -13.29 2.61
C ASP A 364 17.61 -12.61 2.58
N LEU A 365 17.89 -11.75 3.55
CA LEU A 365 19.12 -10.95 3.66
C LEU A 365 20.39 -11.80 3.77
N ARG A 366 20.27 -13.06 4.22
CA ARG A 366 21.39 -14.02 4.26
C ARG A 366 21.97 -14.32 2.89
N HIS A 367 21.20 -14.04 1.84
CA HIS A 367 21.55 -14.27 0.44
C HIS A 367 21.49 -12.99 -0.40
N LEU A 368 21.60 -11.82 0.24
CA LEU A 368 21.58 -10.53 -0.45
C LEU A 368 22.88 -10.33 -1.26
N ASP A 369 22.74 -10.25 -2.58
CA ASP A 369 23.83 -9.92 -3.49
C ASP A 369 24.15 -8.41 -3.52
N ASP A 370 25.36 -8.07 -3.98
CA ASP A 370 25.86 -6.71 -3.99
C ASP A 370 25.08 -5.78 -4.93
N ASP A 371 24.60 -6.28 -6.07
CA ASP A 371 23.84 -5.47 -7.04
C ASP A 371 22.49 -5.03 -6.45
N THR A 372 21.78 -5.97 -5.83
CA THR A 372 20.52 -5.73 -5.11
C THR A 372 20.77 -4.82 -3.91
N PHE A 373 21.81 -5.09 -3.12
CA PHE A 373 22.19 -4.24 -1.98
C PHE A 373 22.46 -2.79 -2.43
N ASN A 374 23.27 -2.59 -3.46
CA ASN A 374 23.60 -1.27 -3.99
C ASN A 374 22.37 -0.54 -4.53
N LEU A 375 21.40 -1.26 -5.12
CA LEU A 375 20.15 -0.68 -5.59
C LEU A 375 19.27 -0.19 -4.44
N ILE A 376 18.99 -1.05 -3.46
CA ILE A 376 18.10 -0.71 -2.34
C ILE A 376 18.74 0.29 -1.38
N THR A 377 20.07 0.38 -1.34
CA THR A 377 20.80 1.36 -0.53
C THR A 377 21.26 2.60 -1.29
N HIS A 378 20.86 2.75 -2.57
CA HIS A 378 21.34 3.82 -3.43
C HIS A 378 21.04 5.21 -2.84
N PRO A 379 22.05 6.05 -2.55
CA PRO A 379 21.88 7.27 -1.75
C PRO A 379 20.89 8.26 -2.35
N THR A 380 20.90 8.44 -3.68
CA THR A 380 19.96 9.34 -4.36
C THR A 380 18.50 8.85 -4.26
N LEU A 381 18.24 7.55 -4.39
CA LEU A 381 16.89 6.99 -4.28
C LEU A 381 16.36 7.15 -2.86
N LEU A 382 17.19 6.81 -1.87
CA LEU A 382 16.86 7.00 -0.46
C LEU A 382 16.65 8.48 -0.10
N LYS A 383 17.42 9.38 -0.68
CA LYS A 383 17.24 10.83 -0.51
C LYS A 383 15.92 11.31 -1.11
N ILE A 384 15.54 10.83 -2.29
CA ILE A 384 14.23 11.14 -2.89
C ILE A 384 13.12 10.63 -1.95
N ASN A 385 13.17 9.35 -1.58
CA ASN A 385 12.18 8.71 -0.74
C ASN A 385 11.93 9.48 0.58
N HIS A 386 12.98 9.90 1.31
CA HIS A 386 12.81 10.63 2.58
C HIS A 386 12.65 12.14 2.42
N HIS A 387 13.49 12.79 1.63
CA HIS A 387 13.70 14.23 1.73
C HIS A 387 13.16 15.05 0.56
N SER A 388 12.68 14.41 -0.52
CA SER A 388 12.03 15.16 -1.60
C SER A 388 10.60 15.58 -1.26
N LYS A 389 10.12 16.57 -1.99
CA LYS A 389 8.76 17.12 -1.95
C LYS A 389 8.23 17.27 -3.38
N ASN A 390 6.92 17.54 -3.49
CA ASN A 390 6.23 17.77 -4.76
C ASN A 390 6.37 16.62 -5.76
N ASN A 391 6.49 15.40 -5.24
CA ASN A 391 6.59 14.19 -6.02
C ASN A 391 5.28 13.96 -6.79
N LYS A 392 5.35 13.93 -8.12
CA LYS A 392 4.19 13.76 -8.99
C LYS A 392 4.56 13.24 -10.36
N LYS A 393 3.60 12.65 -11.06
CA LYS A 393 3.73 12.36 -12.48
C LYS A 393 3.90 13.67 -13.26
N PHE A 394 4.78 13.63 -14.25
CA PHE A 394 5.06 14.72 -15.15
C PHE A 394 4.48 14.42 -16.54
N ASN A 395 3.52 15.24 -16.96
CA ASN A 395 2.73 14.97 -18.17
C ASN A 395 3.35 15.53 -19.46
N TYR A 396 4.36 16.39 -19.38
CA TYR A 396 4.93 17.10 -20.54
C TYR A 396 6.16 16.36 -21.10
N ILE A 397 5.95 15.17 -21.65
CA ILE A 397 7.00 14.33 -22.23
C ILE A 397 6.84 14.20 -23.75
N GLN A 398 7.97 14.04 -24.43
CA GLN A 398 8.05 13.56 -25.82
C GLN A 398 8.60 12.12 -25.79
N SER A 399 8.04 11.23 -26.61
CA SER A 399 8.40 9.82 -26.61
C SER A 399 8.34 9.24 -28.01
N GLU A 400 9.38 8.51 -28.40
CA GLU A 400 9.52 7.85 -29.70
C GLU A 400 10.02 6.42 -29.50
N ARG A 401 9.47 5.44 -30.23
CA ARG A 401 10.04 4.08 -30.25
C ARG A 401 11.36 4.10 -31.01
N THR A 402 12.40 3.46 -30.48
CA THR A 402 13.64 3.27 -31.24
C THR A 402 13.45 2.08 -32.19
N SER A 403 13.25 2.33 -33.47
CA SER A 403 13.13 1.28 -34.49
C SER A 403 14.45 0.52 -34.67
N LYS A 404 14.39 -0.82 -34.72
CA LYS A 404 15.40 -1.65 -35.42
C LYS A 404 14.80 -2.91 -36.06
N SER A 405 15.05 -2.98 -37.38
CA SER A 405 15.27 -4.10 -38.32
C SER A 405 14.29 -5.28 -38.42
N ASP A 406 13.72 -5.38 -39.63
CA ASP A 406 13.22 -6.56 -40.36
C ASP A 406 13.52 -7.94 -39.75
N GLU A 407 12.45 -8.62 -39.32
CA GLU A 407 12.31 -10.05 -39.61
C GLU A 407 11.11 -10.23 -40.54
N GLN A 408 11.42 -10.38 -41.83
CA GLN A 408 10.52 -10.97 -42.81
C GLN A 408 10.22 -12.40 -42.37
N PHE A 409 9.06 -12.63 -41.80
CA PHE A 409 8.37 -13.91 -41.92
C PHE A 409 7.14 -13.72 -42.81
N SER A 410 7.31 -14.06 -44.08
CA SER A 410 6.20 -14.39 -44.97
C SER A 410 5.54 -15.67 -44.48
N GLY A 411 4.22 -15.68 -44.30
CA GLY A 411 3.48 -16.94 -44.26
C GLY A 411 2.14 -16.91 -43.53
N SER A 412 1.08 -16.85 -44.33
CA SER A 412 -0.21 -17.52 -44.12
C SER A 412 -1.25 -16.89 -43.18
N ASN A 413 -2.21 -16.21 -43.82
CA ASN A 413 -3.67 -16.36 -43.67
C ASN A 413 -4.24 -16.58 -42.25
N SER A 414 -4.88 -15.53 -41.72
CA SER A 414 -6.07 -15.71 -40.89
C SER A 414 -7.12 -14.65 -41.22
N VAL A 415 -8.11 -15.11 -41.98
CA VAL A 415 -9.54 -14.80 -41.92
C VAL A 415 -9.95 -13.45 -41.29
N ASP A 416 -10.52 -12.64 -42.16
CA ASP A 416 -11.33 -11.46 -41.91
C ASP A 416 -12.43 -11.75 -40.85
N GLN A 417 -12.36 -11.08 -39.69
CA GLN A 417 -13.44 -11.02 -38.69
C GLN A 417 -13.87 -9.55 -38.51
N THR A 418 -14.83 -9.16 -39.35
CA THR A 418 -15.98 -8.27 -39.09
C THR A 418 -15.84 -7.18 -38.02
N ASN A 419 -15.59 -5.95 -38.52
CA ASN A 419 -16.01 -4.63 -38.03
C ASN A 419 -16.76 -4.54 -36.68
N ASN A 420 -16.01 -4.24 -35.63
CA ASN A 420 -16.42 -3.26 -34.63
C ASN A 420 -15.24 -2.29 -34.48
N ASP A 421 -15.49 -0.98 -34.53
CA ASP A 421 -14.48 0.12 -34.62
C ASP A 421 -13.55 0.26 -33.38
N GLY A 422 -13.30 -0.83 -32.65
CA GLY A 422 -12.29 -0.95 -31.60
C GLY A 422 -12.52 -0.02 -30.41
N LEU A 423 -13.77 0.30 -30.08
CA LEU A 423 -14.07 1.15 -28.92
C LEU A 423 -14.03 0.36 -27.60
N VAL A 424 -13.36 0.90 -26.59
CA VAL A 424 -13.19 0.31 -25.25
C VAL A 424 -13.82 1.24 -24.21
N ILE A 425 -14.60 0.66 -23.28
CA ILE A 425 -15.17 1.38 -22.13
C ILE A 425 -14.17 1.32 -20.97
N GLY A 426 -13.91 2.47 -20.33
CA GLY A 426 -13.03 2.60 -19.16
C GLY A 426 -13.67 3.39 -18.02
N LEU A 427 -12.90 3.59 -16.95
CA LEU A 427 -13.29 4.40 -15.78
C LEU A 427 -12.28 5.52 -15.55
N SER A 428 -12.77 6.73 -15.28
CA SER A 428 -11.93 7.84 -14.84
C SER A 428 -12.67 8.74 -13.85
N THR A 429 -11.97 9.74 -13.31
CA THR A 429 -12.61 10.79 -12.50
C THR A 429 -13.58 11.59 -13.36
N CYS A 430 -14.73 11.98 -12.82
CA CYS A 430 -15.74 12.77 -13.55
C CYS A 430 -15.28 14.17 -13.96
N SER A 431 -14.11 14.62 -13.51
CA SER A 431 -13.45 15.84 -14.02
C SER A 431 -12.77 15.66 -15.38
N ASP A 432 -12.58 14.43 -15.85
CA ASP A 432 -11.97 14.12 -17.15
C ASP A 432 -12.92 14.52 -18.29
N GLU A 433 -12.41 15.22 -19.30
CA GLU A 433 -13.22 15.58 -20.47
C GLU A 433 -13.71 14.35 -21.24
N SER A 434 -12.96 13.25 -21.21
CA SER A 434 -13.33 11.98 -21.84
C SER A 434 -14.48 11.25 -21.13
N ALA A 435 -14.88 11.69 -19.95
CA ALA A 435 -16.04 11.17 -19.21
C ALA A 435 -17.36 11.90 -19.57
N ARG A 436 -17.30 12.97 -20.37
CA ARG A 436 -18.47 13.76 -20.79
C ARG A 436 -19.09 13.26 -22.09
N GLY A 437 -20.34 13.64 -22.31
CA GLY A 437 -21.05 13.45 -23.59
C GLY A 437 -22.03 12.28 -23.61
N TRP A 438 -22.28 11.66 -22.45
CA TRP A 438 -23.33 10.66 -22.28
C TRP A 438 -24.71 11.33 -22.25
N HIS A 439 -25.68 10.72 -22.92
CA HIS A 439 -27.07 11.16 -22.97
C HIS A 439 -27.99 9.94 -23.16
N SER A 440 -29.24 10.04 -22.71
CA SER A 440 -30.25 9.04 -23.01
C SER A 440 -30.72 9.25 -24.45
N SER A 441 -30.57 8.25 -25.33
CA SER A 441 -31.06 8.34 -26.71
C SER A 441 -32.49 7.81 -26.87
N SER A 442 -32.88 6.86 -26.02
CA SER A 442 -34.22 6.27 -25.93
C SER A 442 -34.51 5.82 -24.49
N GLU A 443 -35.72 5.32 -24.22
CA GLU A 443 -36.06 4.75 -22.90
C GLU A 443 -35.10 3.63 -22.50
N ASP A 444 -34.64 2.85 -23.48
CA ASP A 444 -33.84 1.64 -23.26
C ASP A 444 -32.34 1.80 -23.54
N HIS A 445 -31.86 2.96 -24.00
CA HIS A 445 -30.44 3.13 -24.38
C HIS A 445 -29.83 4.42 -23.86
N ILE A 446 -28.58 4.30 -23.38
CA ILE A 446 -27.69 5.41 -23.05
C ILE A 446 -26.58 5.44 -24.08
N CYS A 447 -26.37 6.59 -24.71
CA CYS A 447 -25.36 6.76 -25.75
C CYS A 447 -24.37 7.88 -25.41
N ARG A 448 -23.18 7.78 -25.98
CA ARG A 448 -22.18 8.83 -25.97
C ARG A 448 -21.88 9.24 -27.41
N SER A 449 -22.06 10.52 -27.70
CA SER A 449 -21.64 11.10 -28.98
C SER A 449 -20.16 11.46 -28.92
N TYR A 450 -19.41 11.12 -29.96
CA TYR A 450 -18.03 11.54 -30.15
C TYR A 450 -17.80 12.01 -31.58
N LYS A 451 -16.87 12.95 -31.76
CA LYS A 451 -16.51 13.49 -33.08
C LYS A 451 -15.45 12.59 -33.69
N THR A 452 -15.73 12.04 -34.87
CA THR A 452 -14.73 11.32 -35.68
C THR A 452 -14.28 12.17 -36.86
N LYS A 453 -13.19 11.77 -37.53
CA LYS A 453 -12.72 12.41 -38.77
C LYS A 453 -13.76 12.42 -39.91
N ASN A 454 -14.77 11.53 -39.86
CA ASN A 454 -15.80 11.36 -40.89
C ASN A 454 -17.23 11.79 -40.45
N GLY A 455 -17.39 12.44 -39.28
CA GLY A 455 -18.70 12.88 -38.76
C GLY A 455 -18.91 12.59 -37.27
N ASN A 456 -20.11 12.86 -36.75
CA ASN A 456 -20.50 12.48 -35.40
C ASN A 456 -20.86 10.99 -35.37
N ALA A 457 -20.19 10.21 -34.53
CA ALA A 457 -20.54 8.82 -34.25
C ALA A 457 -21.08 8.70 -32.82
N SER A 458 -21.94 7.72 -32.58
CA SER A 458 -22.55 7.47 -31.28
C SER A 458 -22.29 6.02 -30.84
N PHE A 459 -21.74 5.86 -29.64
CA PHE A 459 -21.61 4.58 -28.98
C PHE A 459 -22.73 4.43 -27.97
N CYS A 460 -23.53 3.37 -28.06
CA CYS A 460 -24.70 3.16 -27.20
C CYS A 460 -24.51 1.95 -26.29
N ILE A 461 -25.25 1.90 -25.18
CA ILE A 461 -25.36 0.75 -24.30
C ILE A 461 -26.83 0.62 -23.90
N SER A 462 -27.37 -0.60 -23.93
CA SER A 462 -28.76 -0.87 -23.58
C SER A 462 -28.93 -0.95 -22.06
N LYS A 463 -30.09 -0.56 -21.55
CA LYS A 463 -30.49 -0.81 -20.16
C LYS A 463 -30.88 -2.28 -20.02
N ALA A 464 -30.36 -2.96 -19.00
CA ALA A 464 -30.65 -4.37 -18.77
C ALA A 464 -32.13 -4.56 -18.41
N LYS A 465 -32.82 -5.48 -19.09
CA LYS A 465 -34.19 -5.87 -18.73
C LYS A 465 -34.15 -6.66 -17.42
N LEU A 466 -34.87 -6.18 -16.40
CA LEU A 466 -35.09 -6.94 -15.16
C LEU A 466 -35.91 -8.19 -15.49
N LEU A 467 -35.34 -9.38 -15.28
CA LEU A 467 -36.11 -10.62 -15.31
C LEU A 467 -37.11 -10.61 -14.14
N PRO A 468 -38.39 -10.96 -14.35
CA PRO A 468 -39.34 -11.10 -13.26
C PRO A 468 -38.92 -12.27 -12.37
N THR A 469 -38.72 -12.03 -11.07
CA THR A 469 -38.63 -13.10 -10.07
C THR A 469 -39.99 -13.76 -9.89
N SER A 470 -40.04 -15.07 -9.61
CA SER A 470 -41.29 -15.85 -9.51
C SER A 470 -42.18 -15.51 -8.31
N ASP A 471 -41.82 -14.52 -7.50
CA ASP A 471 -42.68 -13.97 -6.46
C ASP A 471 -43.02 -12.52 -6.85
N GLY A 472 -44.22 -12.35 -7.41
CA GLY A 472 -44.74 -11.10 -7.95
C GLY A 472 -44.97 -10.02 -6.90
N ILE A 473 -43.91 -9.35 -6.46
CA ILE A 473 -43.99 -8.07 -5.76
C ILE A 473 -43.23 -7.02 -6.57
N THR A 474 -43.99 -6.26 -7.35
CA THR A 474 -43.51 -5.06 -8.03
C THR A 474 -43.31 -3.95 -6.98
N LEU A 475 -42.12 -3.83 -6.40
CA LEU A 475 -41.70 -2.60 -5.71
C LEU A 475 -41.36 -1.55 -6.77
N ARG A 476 -42.40 -0.91 -7.33
CA ARG A 476 -42.27 0.42 -7.96
C ARG A 476 -42.08 1.44 -6.83
N ASN A 477 -40.85 1.59 -6.36
CA ASN A 477 -40.46 2.81 -5.65
C ASN A 477 -40.06 3.84 -6.72
N GLU A 478 -40.74 4.98 -6.72
CA GLU A 478 -40.55 6.10 -7.64
C GLU A 478 -39.16 6.76 -7.53
N GLU A 479 -38.35 6.40 -6.52
CA GLU A 479 -36.98 6.90 -6.31
C GLU A 479 -35.90 6.25 -7.20
N ASN A 480 -36.22 5.24 -8.02
CA ASN A 480 -35.23 4.50 -8.82
C ASN A 480 -35.15 4.92 -10.30
N GLN A 481 -35.84 5.96 -10.76
CA GLN A 481 -35.85 6.33 -12.19
C GLN A 481 -34.49 6.85 -12.73
N ALA A 482 -33.56 7.25 -11.85
CA ALA A 482 -32.24 7.78 -12.25
C ALA A 482 -31.11 6.75 -12.27
N LYS A 483 -31.34 5.52 -11.78
CA LYS A 483 -30.32 4.48 -11.63
C LYS A 483 -30.56 3.32 -12.60
N PHE A 484 -29.54 2.95 -13.34
CA PHE A 484 -29.61 1.99 -14.44
C PHE A 484 -28.60 0.86 -14.24
N ARG A 485 -28.94 -0.32 -14.77
CA ARG A 485 -27.99 -1.39 -15.08
C ARG A 485 -27.83 -1.44 -16.59
N LEU A 486 -26.62 -1.59 -17.08
CA LEU A 486 -26.33 -1.43 -18.51
C LEU A 486 -25.79 -2.74 -19.09
N ALA A 487 -26.43 -3.27 -20.13
CA ALA A 487 -26.08 -4.52 -20.81
C ALA A 487 -25.31 -4.25 -22.11
N GLY A 488 -24.30 -5.07 -22.40
CA GLY A 488 -23.52 -5.00 -23.64
C GLY A 488 -24.33 -5.35 -24.89
N ILE A 489 -23.96 -4.79 -26.04
CA ILE A 489 -24.78 -4.80 -27.27
C ILE A 489 -24.87 -6.18 -27.97
N ASP A 490 -23.92 -7.10 -27.79
CA ASP A 490 -23.80 -8.27 -28.68
C ASP A 490 -23.63 -9.65 -28.01
N ASN A 491 -23.91 -9.80 -26.70
CA ASN A 491 -24.07 -11.14 -26.11
C ASN A 491 -24.92 -11.05 -24.85
N ASP A 492 -26.08 -11.70 -24.87
CA ASP A 492 -26.98 -11.83 -23.73
C ASP A 492 -26.29 -12.56 -22.57
N ALA A 493 -25.64 -11.82 -21.66
CA ALA A 493 -25.37 -12.20 -20.26
C ALA A 493 -24.58 -11.15 -19.41
N GLY A 494 -24.04 -10.08 -19.99
CA GLY A 494 -23.11 -9.17 -19.29
C GLY A 494 -23.66 -7.79 -18.92
N CYS A 495 -23.59 -7.42 -17.64
CA CYS A 495 -23.83 -6.06 -17.13
C CYS A 495 -22.52 -5.31 -16.94
N LEU A 496 -22.50 -4.02 -17.31
CA LEU A 496 -21.38 -3.11 -17.12
C LEU A 496 -21.05 -3.00 -15.62
N ASP A 497 -19.88 -3.49 -15.26
CA ASP A 497 -19.38 -3.57 -13.89
C ASP A 497 -18.36 -2.46 -13.66
N ALA A 498 -18.62 -1.59 -12.69
CA ALA A 498 -17.72 -0.51 -12.31
C ALA A 498 -16.58 -0.98 -11.40
N SER A 499 -16.32 -2.29 -11.33
CA SER A 499 -15.10 -2.80 -10.74
C SER A 499 -13.92 -2.51 -11.67
N VAL A 500 -12.87 -1.94 -11.11
CA VAL A 500 -11.54 -2.02 -11.70
C VAL A 500 -11.21 -3.51 -11.73
N SER A 501 -11.23 -4.15 -12.91
CA SER A 501 -11.06 -5.60 -13.00
C SER A 501 -9.72 -6.03 -12.40
N PRO A 502 -9.72 -6.92 -11.39
CA PRO A 502 -8.56 -7.60 -10.84
C PRO A 502 -8.29 -8.92 -11.60
N TRP A 503 -7.05 -9.43 -11.49
CA TRP A 503 -6.66 -10.86 -11.57
C TRP A 503 -7.58 -11.84 -12.32
N GLN A 504 -7.11 -12.34 -13.46
CA GLN A 504 -7.42 -13.68 -13.98
C GLN A 504 -6.11 -14.40 -14.36
N ALA A 505 -6.11 -15.72 -14.15
CA ALA A 505 -4.99 -16.61 -14.40
C ALA A 505 -4.50 -16.56 -15.86
N SER A 506 -3.26 -17.00 -16.04
CA SER A 506 -2.54 -17.16 -17.30
C SER A 506 -3.40 -17.79 -18.41
N SER A 507 -3.97 -16.99 -19.32
CA SER A 507 -4.23 -17.28 -20.76
C SER A 507 -5.46 -16.59 -21.40
N ALA A 508 -6.17 -15.65 -20.78
CA ALA A 508 -7.36 -15.04 -21.40
C ALA A 508 -7.10 -13.65 -22.01
N SER A 509 -7.60 -13.44 -23.24
CA SER A 509 -7.51 -12.22 -24.04
C SER A 509 -8.25 -11.03 -23.42
N ARG A 510 -7.79 -9.80 -23.72
CA ARG A 510 -8.42 -8.54 -23.27
C ARG A 510 -9.84 -8.38 -23.87
N THR A 511 -10.88 -8.58 -23.07
CA THR A 511 -12.29 -8.17 -23.32
C THR A 511 -13.02 -7.92 -21.97
N PRO A 512 -14.13 -7.15 -21.90
CA PRO A 512 -14.23 -5.83 -21.27
C PRO A 512 -14.88 -5.86 -19.86
N MET A 513 -15.08 -4.69 -19.24
CA MET A 513 -15.70 -4.42 -17.92
C MET A 513 -17.18 -4.91 -17.78
N PHE A 514 -17.52 -6.12 -18.20
CA PHE A 514 -18.85 -6.69 -18.09
C PHE A 514 -18.78 -7.96 -17.22
N SER A 515 -19.68 -8.06 -16.25
CA SER A 515 -19.84 -9.24 -15.39
C SER A 515 -21.28 -9.74 -15.44
N THR A 516 -21.52 -10.97 -14.97
CA THR A 516 -22.87 -11.53 -14.88
C THR A 516 -23.81 -10.59 -14.14
N CYS A 517 -24.98 -10.29 -14.68
CA CYS A 517 -25.97 -9.36 -14.09
C CYS A 517 -26.57 -9.90 -12.77
N GLU A 518 -25.82 -9.85 -11.67
CA GLU A 518 -26.21 -10.35 -10.34
C GLU A 518 -26.88 -9.27 -9.46
N GLY A 519 -26.95 -8.04 -9.97
CA GLY A 519 -27.66 -6.95 -9.31
C GLY A 519 -26.92 -6.29 -8.15
N HIS A 520 -25.61 -6.47 -8.09
CA HIS A 520 -24.73 -5.81 -7.13
C HIS A 520 -24.67 -4.29 -7.32
N ALA A 521 -24.37 -3.57 -6.24
CA ALA A 521 -24.16 -2.11 -6.27
C ALA A 521 -23.08 -1.66 -7.28
N LYS A 522 -22.07 -2.50 -7.54
CA LYS A 522 -21.01 -2.26 -8.55
C LYS A 522 -21.53 -2.20 -10.00
N GLN A 523 -22.74 -2.66 -10.27
CA GLN A 523 -23.39 -2.66 -11.60
C GLN A 523 -24.41 -1.52 -11.74
N VAL A 524 -24.50 -0.63 -10.76
CA VAL A 524 -25.46 0.48 -10.74
C VAL A 524 -24.79 1.76 -11.22
N TRP A 525 -25.42 2.38 -12.22
CA TRP A 525 -24.95 3.57 -12.91
C TRP A 525 -26.01 4.67 -12.91
N GLU A 526 -25.58 5.91 -12.83
CA GLU A 526 -26.43 7.09 -12.79
C GLU A 526 -26.00 8.09 -13.86
N LEU A 527 -26.94 8.56 -14.67
CA LEU A 527 -26.67 9.59 -15.67
C LEU A 527 -26.94 10.97 -15.06
N THR A 528 -25.90 11.78 -14.97
CA THR A 528 -25.99 13.15 -14.42
C THR A 528 -26.44 14.15 -15.48
N GLU A 529 -27.07 15.26 -15.06
CA GLU A 529 -27.46 16.38 -15.93
C GLU A 529 -26.27 16.99 -16.70
N LYS A 530 -25.05 16.82 -16.18
CA LYS A 530 -23.81 17.28 -16.81
C LYS A 530 -23.29 16.32 -17.90
N GLY A 531 -24.03 15.28 -18.25
CA GLY A 531 -23.69 14.33 -19.31
C GLY A 531 -22.59 13.35 -18.92
N HIS A 532 -22.48 13.01 -17.63
CA HIS A 532 -21.61 11.94 -17.14
C HIS A 532 -22.41 10.73 -16.71
N LEU A 533 -21.87 9.54 -16.96
CA LEU A 533 -22.41 8.27 -16.49
C LEU A 533 -21.56 7.78 -15.31
N VAL A 534 -22.08 7.90 -14.09
CA VAL A 534 -21.36 7.71 -12.82
C VAL A 534 -21.70 6.37 -12.19
N SER A 535 -20.71 5.64 -11.70
CA SER A 535 -20.97 4.48 -10.85
C SER A 535 -21.28 4.92 -9.42
N SER A 536 -22.42 4.47 -8.88
CA SER A 536 -22.76 4.72 -7.47
C SER A 536 -21.86 3.96 -6.49
N TYR A 537 -21.11 2.97 -6.96
CA TYR A 537 -20.20 2.16 -6.16
C TYR A 537 -18.78 2.75 -6.09
N SER A 538 -18.18 3.07 -7.24
CA SER A 538 -16.80 3.57 -7.29
C SER A 538 -16.70 5.10 -7.27
N GLY A 539 -17.80 5.82 -7.55
CA GLY A 539 -17.79 7.27 -7.75
C GLY A 539 -17.07 7.71 -9.03
N LEU A 540 -16.63 6.76 -9.87
CA LEU A 540 -15.95 7.01 -11.14
C LEU A 540 -16.96 7.12 -12.28
N CYS A 541 -16.58 7.85 -13.32
CA CYS A 541 -17.37 8.03 -14.52
C CYS A 541 -16.90 7.11 -15.66
N ALA A 542 -17.85 6.63 -16.46
CA ALA A 542 -17.55 5.82 -17.64
C ALA A 542 -16.95 6.68 -18.75
N THR A 543 -15.88 6.18 -19.37
CA THR A 543 -15.24 6.76 -20.56
C THR A 543 -15.36 5.80 -21.73
N VAL A 544 -15.33 6.31 -22.96
CA VAL A 544 -15.22 5.47 -24.18
C VAL A 544 -14.03 5.96 -24.99
N GLU A 545 -13.12 5.05 -25.34
CA GLU A 545 -11.94 5.33 -26.16
C GLU A 545 -12.04 4.55 -27.46
N SER A 546 -11.80 5.17 -28.62
CA SER A 546 -11.66 4.44 -29.89
C SER A 546 -10.23 3.90 -30.01
N ASN A 547 -10.04 2.66 -30.47
CA ASN A 547 -8.71 2.09 -30.72
C ASN A 547 -7.89 2.93 -31.71
N LYS A 548 -8.54 3.79 -32.52
CA LYS A 548 -7.88 4.70 -33.47
C LYS A 548 -7.59 6.11 -32.92
N GLU A 549 -8.15 6.49 -31.77
CA GLU A 549 -7.70 7.66 -30.98
C GLU A 549 -6.80 7.26 -29.81
N GLY A 550 -6.67 5.96 -29.55
CA GLY A 550 -5.60 5.37 -28.72
C GLY A 550 -4.18 5.61 -29.25
N GLU A 551 -4.02 6.08 -30.50
CA GLU A 551 -2.72 6.46 -31.07
C GLU A 551 -2.29 7.90 -30.74
N ARG A 552 -3.07 8.66 -29.96
CA ARG A 552 -2.69 10.02 -29.52
C ARG A 552 -2.65 10.25 -28.00
N LYS A 553 -2.68 9.19 -27.19
CA LYS A 553 -2.34 9.25 -25.75
C LYS A 553 -0.95 8.66 -25.55
N THR A 554 -0.13 9.32 -24.75
CA THR A 554 1.27 8.98 -24.48
C THR A 554 1.47 7.48 -24.28
N SER A 555 2.02 6.87 -25.33
CA SER A 555 2.97 5.75 -25.38
C SER A 555 3.49 5.30 -24.02
N GLY A 556 3.82 4.02 -23.84
CA GLY A 556 4.41 3.44 -22.61
C GLY A 556 5.66 4.11 -22.00
N ALA A 557 6.05 5.31 -22.42
CA ALA A 557 6.84 6.25 -21.62
C ALA A 557 6.00 6.95 -20.52
N GLN A 558 6.53 6.99 -19.31
CA GLN A 558 6.06 7.86 -18.23
C GLN A 558 7.22 8.66 -17.66
N ALA A 559 6.93 9.79 -17.01
CA ALA A 559 7.92 10.52 -16.24
C ALA A 559 7.37 10.97 -14.89
N TRP A 560 8.24 11.09 -13.90
CA TRP A 560 7.95 11.67 -12.59
C TRP A 560 8.97 12.75 -12.28
N ILE A 561 8.54 13.73 -11.49
CA ILE A 561 9.42 14.78 -10.97
C ILE A 561 9.28 14.91 -9.46
N ALA A 562 10.36 15.34 -8.82
CA ALA A 562 10.39 15.67 -7.40
C ALA A 562 11.42 16.78 -7.14
N THR A 563 11.28 17.48 -6.02
CA THR A 563 12.20 18.55 -5.61
C THR A 563 12.89 18.16 -4.31
N GLY A 564 14.22 18.17 -4.30
CA GLY A 564 15.04 17.95 -3.13
C GLY A 564 14.95 19.09 -2.11
N ASN A 565 15.43 18.85 -0.90
CA ASN A 565 15.41 19.82 0.19
C ASN A 565 16.41 20.98 0.01
N LYS A 566 17.44 20.83 -0.82
CA LYS A 566 18.39 21.91 -1.14
C LYS A 566 18.09 22.58 -2.49
N GLY A 567 16.95 22.26 -3.11
CA GLY A 567 16.54 22.82 -4.39
C GLY A 567 16.89 21.96 -5.62
N GLU A 568 17.43 20.75 -5.42
CA GLU A 568 17.70 19.81 -6.51
C GLU A 568 16.40 19.40 -7.20
N ILE A 569 16.44 19.17 -8.51
CA ILE A 569 15.28 18.68 -9.26
C ILE A 569 15.58 17.27 -9.74
N TYR A 570 14.71 16.33 -9.37
CA TYR A 570 14.77 14.95 -9.82
C TYR A 570 13.79 14.73 -10.97
N VAL A 571 14.25 14.09 -12.03
CA VAL A 571 13.43 13.71 -13.20
C VAL A 571 13.65 12.22 -13.47
N ALA A 572 12.61 11.41 -13.26
CA ALA A 572 12.62 9.99 -13.51
C ALA A 572 11.88 9.69 -14.82
N PHE A 573 12.50 8.94 -15.73
CA PHE A 573 11.86 8.37 -16.92
C PHE A 573 11.62 6.89 -16.70
N PHE A 574 10.46 6.43 -17.15
CA PHE A 574 10.06 5.03 -17.09
C PHE A 574 9.57 4.60 -18.47
N ASN A 575 10.04 3.46 -18.95
CA ASN A 575 9.48 2.82 -20.13
C ASN A 575 8.76 1.55 -19.69
N ILE A 576 7.45 1.60 -19.64
CA ILE A 576 6.58 0.48 -19.31
C ILE A 576 6.17 -0.38 -20.52
N ASP A 577 6.73 -0.10 -21.69
CA ASP A 577 6.51 -0.86 -22.93
C ASP A 577 7.58 -1.96 -23.10
N THR A 578 7.29 -2.93 -23.97
CA THR A 578 8.18 -4.08 -24.26
C THR A 578 9.32 -3.74 -25.23
N VAL A 579 9.36 -2.50 -25.72
CA VAL A 579 10.35 -2.02 -26.68
C VAL A 579 11.03 -0.78 -26.16
N SER A 580 12.31 -0.61 -26.49
CA SER A 580 13.08 0.57 -26.09
C SER A 580 12.46 1.87 -26.64
N ARG A 581 12.52 2.94 -25.84
CA ARG A 581 11.93 4.24 -26.16
C ARG A 581 12.89 5.37 -25.85
N LYS A 582 12.96 6.34 -26.76
CA LYS A 582 13.58 7.63 -26.47
C LYS A 582 12.54 8.50 -25.77
N ILE A 583 12.83 8.90 -24.53
CA ILE A 583 11.99 9.80 -23.72
C ILE A 583 12.72 11.13 -23.59
N ALA A 584 12.01 12.23 -23.79
CA ALA A 584 12.55 13.58 -23.71
C ALA A 584 11.63 14.53 -22.96
N VAL A 585 12.22 15.48 -22.24
CA VAL A 585 11.54 16.53 -21.49
C VAL A 585 12.19 17.87 -21.75
N ARG A 586 11.35 18.87 -22.03
CA ARG A 586 11.80 20.25 -22.18
C ARG A 586 12.04 20.89 -20.83
N VAL A 587 13.19 21.55 -20.68
CA VAL A 587 13.56 22.26 -19.45
C VAL A 587 12.55 23.36 -19.11
N ALA A 588 11.99 24.03 -20.11
CA ALA A 588 10.96 25.06 -19.91
C ALA A 588 9.68 24.52 -19.24
N ASP A 589 9.26 23.30 -19.60
CA ASP A 589 8.07 22.66 -19.00
C ASP A 589 8.36 22.18 -17.57
N LEU A 590 9.61 21.77 -17.30
CA LEU A 590 10.08 21.48 -15.94
C LEU A 590 10.03 22.74 -15.07
N GLU A 591 10.65 23.84 -15.50
CA GLU A 591 10.67 25.13 -14.77
C GLU A 591 9.26 25.58 -14.38
N LYS A 592 8.31 25.49 -15.32
CA LYS A 592 6.90 25.81 -15.09
C LYS A 592 6.26 24.88 -14.05
N SER A 593 6.61 23.60 -14.05
CA SER A 593 5.97 22.58 -13.20
C SER A 593 6.53 22.50 -11.78
N VAL A 594 7.81 22.84 -11.59
CA VAL A 594 8.42 23.00 -10.25
C VAL A 594 8.26 24.41 -9.68
N GLY A 595 7.93 25.41 -10.51
CA GLY A 595 7.78 26.79 -10.07
C GLY A 595 9.12 27.51 -9.80
N ILE A 596 10.21 27.01 -10.39
CA ILE A 596 11.57 27.55 -10.22
C ILE A 596 12.07 27.98 -11.60
N LYS A 597 12.48 29.26 -11.74
CA LYS A 597 13.22 29.73 -12.92
C LYS A 597 14.70 29.44 -12.75
N LEU A 598 15.27 28.62 -13.63
CA LEU A 598 16.70 28.34 -13.63
C LEU A 598 17.43 29.49 -14.36
N THR A 599 17.65 30.60 -13.65
CA THR A 599 18.17 31.85 -14.23
C THR A 599 19.64 31.76 -14.68
N ARG A 600 20.41 30.79 -14.18
CA ARG A 600 21.81 30.53 -14.57
C ARG A 600 22.01 29.10 -15.08
N LYS A 601 21.29 28.71 -16.15
CA LYS A 601 21.32 27.36 -16.75
C LYS A 601 22.73 26.83 -17.08
N HIS A 602 23.69 27.72 -17.34
CA HIS A 602 25.09 27.37 -17.59
C HIS A 602 25.84 26.84 -16.36
N LEU A 603 25.41 27.22 -15.16
CA LEU A 603 25.94 26.71 -13.90
C LEU A 603 25.22 25.44 -13.43
N CYS A 604 24.11 25.09 -14.08
CA CYS A 604 23.35 23.90 -13.72
C CYS A 604 23.99 22.64 -14.31
N SER A 605 24.21 21.63 -13.47
CA SER A 605 24.61 20.29 -13.87
C SER A 605 23.41 19.35 -13.89
N CYS A 606 23.28 18.57 -14.96
CA CYS A 606 22.33 17.47 -15.07
C CYS A 606 23.11 16.15 -15.06
N THR A 607 23.00 15.39 -13.99
CA THR A 607 23.68 14.11 -13.79
C THR A 607 22.70 12.96 -13.96
N GLU A 608 23.02 12.01 -14.84
CA GLU A 608 22.30 10.75 -14.93
C GLU A 608 22.81 9.82 -13.83
N VAL A 609 21.92 9.39 -12.95
CA VAL A 609 22.25 8.83 -11.64
C VAL A 609 22.91 7.45 -11.75
N TRP A 610 22.48 6.61 -12.70
CA TRP A 610 22.99 5.24 -12.79
C TRP A 610 24.41 5.18 -13.36
N SER A 611 24.74 6.02 -14.34
CA SER A 611 26.07 6.08 -14.96
C SER A 611 26.99 7.12 -14.33
N GLY A 612 26.47 8.02 -13.50
CA GLY A 612 27.21 9.15 -12.92
C GLY A 612 27.63 10.22 -13.93
N LYS A 613 27.19 10.11 -15.20
CA LYS A 613 27.59 11.05 -16.26
C LYS A 613 26.85 12.37 -16.10
N SER A 614 27.62 13.47 -15.98
CA SER A 614 27.08 14.82 -15.85
C SER A 614 27.26 15.65 -17.12
N ARG A 615 26.25 16.46 -17.46
CA ARG A 615 26.25 17.40 -18.58
C ARG A 615 25.72 18.76 -18.16
N SER A 616 26.19 19.83 -18.81
CA SER A 616 25.60 21.16 -18.65
C SER A 616 24.17 21.20 -19.22
N LEU A 617 23.25 21.83 -18.49
CA LEU A 617 21.84 21.98 -18.89
C LEU A 617 21.65 22.94 -20.09
N LEU A 618 22.69 23.65 -20.53
CA LEU A 618 22.65 24.53 -21.71
C LEU A 618 22.38 23.81 -23.04
N LYS A 619 22.66 22.50 -23.13
CA LYS A 619 22.63 21.75 -24.40
C LYS A 619 21.22 21.28 -24.83
N GLY A 620 20.16 21.89 -24.31
CA GLY A 620 18.77 21.58 -24.69
C GLY A 620 18.09 20.56 -23.78
N ASP A 621 17.01 19.97 -24.31
CA ASP A 621 16.09 19.08 -23.59
C ASP A 621 16.78 17.87 -22.94
N ILE A 622 16.24 17.41 -21.81
CA ILE A 622 16.71 16.19 -21.15
C ILE A 622 16.11 15.02 -21.90
N SER A 623 16.94 14.28 -22.62
CA SER A 623 16.53 13.06 -23.31
C SER A 623 17.44 11.88 -23.04
N ALA A 624 16.86 10.67 -23.09
CA ALA A 624 17.56 9.40 -23.02
C ALA A 624 16.76 8.28 -23.71
N VAL A 625 17.48 7.25 -24.16
CA VAL A 625 16.87 5.99 -24.58
C VAL A 625 16.74 5.09 -23.35
N VAL A 626 15.53 4.64 -23.07
CA VAL A 626 15.18 3.79 -21.94
C VAL A 626 14.82 2.41 -22.48
N SER A 627 15.46 1.37 -21.93
CA SER A 627 15.24 -0.04 -22.29
C SER A 627 13.79 -0.46 -22.01
N SER A 628 13.36 -1.59 -22.58
CA SER A 628 12.08 -2.23 -22.23
C SER A 628 11.98 -2.42 -20.72
N HIS A 629 10.86 -2.00 -20.12
CA HIS A 629 10.62 -2.05 -18.67
C HIS A 629 11.67 -1.31 -17.81
N GLY A 630 12.54 -0.53 -18.45
CA GLY A 630 13.66 0.15 -17.81
C GLY A 630 13.30 1.54 -17.29
N SER A 631 14.26 2.14 -16.60
CA SER A 631 14.14 3.50 -16.07
C SER A 631 15.46 4.27 -16.11
N MET A 632 15.36 5.59 -16.16
CA MET A 632 16.49 6.52 -16.07
C MET A 632 16.17 7.59 -15.02
N LEU A 633 17.15 8.00 -14.23
CA LEU A 633 16.98 9.08 -13.25
C LEU A 633 18.00 10.18 -13.50
N PHE A 634 17.53 11.42 -13.54
CA PHE A 634 18.36 12.61 -13.66
C PHE A 634 18.23 13.47 -12.41
N GLU A 635 19.37 13.91 -11.88
CA GLU A 635 19.47 14.93 -10.84
C GLU A 635 19.99 16.23 -11.46
N ILE A 636 19.24 17.30 -11.27
CA ILE A 636 19.59 18.65 -11.72
C ILE A 636 19.95 19.47 -10.49
N GLN A 637 21.17 19.99 -10.49
CA GLN A 637 21.68 20.87 -9.44
C GLN A 637 22.06 22.21 -10.05
N CYS A 638 21.56 23.27 -9.42
CA CYS A 638 21.80 24.67 -9.66
C CYS A 638 21.89 25.33 -8.27
#